data_AF-A0A0F8D037-F1
#
_entry.id   AF-A0A0F8D037-F1
#
_cell.length_a   1.000
_cell.length_b   1.000
_cell.length_c   1.000
_cell.angle_alpha   90.00
_cell.angle_beta   90.00
_cell.angle_gamma   90.00
#
_symmetry.space_group_name_H-M   'P 1'
#
loop_
_entity.id
_entity.type
_entity.pdbx_description
1 polymer ?
#
loop_
_entity_poly.entity_id
_entity_poly.type
_entity_poly.pdbx_seq_one_letter_code
_entity_poly.pdbx_strand_id
1 'polypeptide(L)'
;MGFSRFIFNFDGRYSTMSDGGMLGPGHIENTLQLYVELLRIWIEEIERKTKDAIAADELDPNSPSPPELRAIKLDLSSVWAEVEVVESHGLFFLCSQSRRVRHFAITVLTLITEFDAALGKEKSQEGDFRLISILEKHSEDIMKLDDDRLTVFERSRIQRGKQSDSSSNALIELCTSDVHYDTALWIKVLTAHFLRNPEVHKDETVFQNLIAFTKELKLFLMDEEVQMDWEFHTLRQHYCGLMEELFEGISGTADPSRWMTFEARKSAFLLMEDWCGFSPNQQQIRAREDTMRQSIISKKSAGERGNITSAMEIEKRNLRTAALNAMASLCAGPIGITTEGGAVLQFDPRRLVAWIESVFNSGSDRMNSIGRRALRNLVSHNAEFPSLLEHCISRCYLIDNVKGLESYFNVVTEVLLEKPEYPVIGYKVLMLCLFTLGHEQAAIRTNSVKVLQALNEREPGHSFKIQDFNISISDKTPIVYKHAQLEISKRLSRQHADIAFHVFSEFSMFYKDLQPAAQRSLVGTIIPWLQTVELLDDANGSPSAQAYMVLANLLEITIKAGDSLLNNEVKALWLALITGSHVSNVRIILDFVIALCLERGEQNFVQYVKQIVAFLAAGSEDIVSIGFRDSSSSGHSTSARGQLSLILLVDLMISGVKVAAEHIPLLLQVVMVLWDHYTPMVQEQAQCMLVHMIHELVICRGYLGGEDETSRAEMEDLIDKIRSLDQSVIWTYEDKNGNGRNGDHSLPTNQFMLADMLARLSNTAADDDAEIQTFSMEILVTLTTLITKLDGDRLLALPQLFWTMCACLESVNELEFIEAVTILEQYLCKLDFSSPTVQQILMEGQPPKWDGPFQGLQPLVYKGLRSSSSIDLTLRILDRLTQLPSNTLIGDDSRLFLSILANWPRFLHELELPLEQRAPQVMDTARIMIKVADIEGHISISAALNAYVAGSFPTSHDFLMELYSGLREAFLPRYEFQMVVMMMGFLTNAIPWVKLKTVDILCVVLAEVDLHKPELAGHGSDLVSPVLRLLQTEYCMHALRVIDNTMAMYASPMDKQHLRMSMMRTNHREFSRVQSLFGIPDANGWAIPMPGRKADATRANIHAVFYVCQNAADGTSHVSPPVRDASEVAFHADDYSYGFFSPSPDRTTTMVSDDIAGTSAVASSMVGDLVTKLDSLDDFFDDLEQSPPSEA
;
A
#
# COMPACT_ATOMS: atom_id res chain seq x y z
N MET A 1 2.20 35.64 -63.33
CA MET A 1 0.95 35.41 -62.57
C MET A 1 0.37 34.01 -62.67
N GLY A 2 0.11 33.48 -63.88
CA GLY A 2 -0.34 32.08 -64.00
C GLY A 2 0.65 31.08 -63.37
N PHE A 3 1.95 31.38 -63.48
CA PHE A 3 3.02 30.55 -62.91
C PHE A 3 3.15 30.64 -61.38
N SER A 4 2.96 31.82 -60.76
CA SER A 4 2.93 31.94 -59.28
C SER A 4 1.74 31.19 -58.71
N ARG A 5 0.53 31.38 -59.25
CA ARG A 5 -0.66 30.60 -58.86
C ARG A 5 -0.52 29.11 -59.11
N PHE A 6 0.27 28.71 -60.11
CA PHE A 6 0.58 27.30 -60.39
C PHE A 6 1.49 26.72 -59.31
N ILE A 7 2.55 27.42 -58.88
CA ILE A 7 3.43 26.99 -57.78
C ILE A 7 2.63 26.78 -56.48
N PHE A 8 1.74 27.71 -56.14
CA PHE A 8 0.94 27.62 -54.90
C PHE A 8 -0.25 26.64 -55.00
N ASN A 9 -0.80 26.37 -56.20
CA ASN A 9 -1.76 25.27 -56.40
C ASN A 9 -1.11 23.88 -56.52
N PHE A 10 0.21 23.82 -56.71
CA PHE A 10 0.97 22.57 -56.83
C PHE A 10 1.04 21.84 -55.48
N ASP A 11 1.13 22.60 -54.39
CA ASP A 11 1.24 22.08 -53.02
C ASP A 11 -0.09 21.46 -52.53
N GLY A 12 -1.23 22.06 -52.89
CA GLY A 12 -2.55 21.51 -52.58
C GLY A 12 -2.82 20.12 -53.17
N ARG A 13 -2.15 19.74 -54.27
CA ARG A 13 -2.28 18.40 -54.89
C ARG A 13 -1.29 17.37 -54.36
N TYR A 14 -0.18 17.81 -53.75
CA TYR A 14 0.79 16.91 -53.11
C TYR A 14 0.24 16.30 -51.81
N SER A 15 -0.66 16.99 -51.10
CA SER A 15 -1.32 16.45 -49.90
C SER A 15 -2.30 15.28 -50.17
N THR A 16 -2.65 15.02 -51.44
CA THR A 16 -3.69 14.05 -51.82
C THR A 16 -3.20 12.81 -52.59
N MET A 17 -1.89 12.60 -52.78
CA MET A 17 -1.39 11.36 -53.40
C MET A 17 -0.49 10.57 -52.46
N SER A 18 -1.14 9.72 -51.66
CA SER A 18 -0.55 8.48 -51.18
C SER A 18 -0.21 7.57 -52.38
N ASP A 19 0.94 6.91 -52.31
CA ASP A 19 1.55 5.98 -53.28
C ASP A 19 2.39 6.56 -54.44
N GLY A 20 3.71 6.52 -54.27
CA GLY A 20 4.57 5.85 -55.26
C GLY A 20 5.13 6.62 -56.46
N GLY A 21 5.23 7.96 -56.46
CA GLY A 21 5.83 8.70 -57.58
C GLY A 21 6.63 9.94 -57.17
N MET A 22 7.96 9.82 -57.07
CA MET A 22 8.86 10.95 -56.78
C MET A 22 8.89 12.00 -57.91
N LEU A 23 8.59 13.27 -57.57
CA LEU A 23 9.41 14.39 -58.03
C LEU A 23 10.16 14.89 -56.78
N GLY A 24 11.47 14.67 -56.74
CA GLY A 24 12.30 14.98 -55.56
C GLY A 24 12.52 16.48 -55.32
N PRO A 25 13.27 16.86 -54.26
CA PRO A 25 13.59 18.26 -53.89
C PRO A 25 14.10 19.12 -55.05
N GLY A 26 14.81 18.51 -56.01
CA GLY A 26 15.31 19.18 -57.21
C GLY A 26 14.23 19.77 -58.12
N HIS A 27 12.99 19.25 -58.11
CA HIS A 27 11.91 19.84 -58.92
C HIS A 27 11.37 21.15 -58.32
N ILE A 28 11.27 21.26 -56.99
CA ILE A 28 10.89 22.50 -56.32
C ILE A 28 11.97 23.56 -56.56
N GLU A 29 13.25 23.17 -56.46
CA GLU A 29 14.37 24.05 -56.74
C GLU A 29 14.37 24.54 -58.19
N ASN A 30 14.18 23.65 -59.17
CA ASN A 30 14.12 24.04 -60.58
C ASN A 30 12.91 24.95 -60.87
N THR A 31 11.78 24.71 -60.19
CA THR A 31 10.56 25.52 -60.35
C THR A 31 10.72 26.91 -59.74
N LEU A 32 11.34 27.01 -58.56
CA LEU A 32 11.66 28.29 -57.93
C LEU A 32 12.76 29.06 -58.67
N GLN A 33 13.75 28.35 -59.22
CA GLN A 33 14.73 28.96 -60.10
C GLN A 33 14.05 29.57 -61.33
N LEU A 34 13.16 28.82 -61.99
CA LEU A 34 12.37 29.34 -63.10
C LEU A 34 11.48 30.52 -62.67
N TYR A 35 10.92 30.48 -61.45
CA TYR A 35 10.13 31.58 -60.91
C TYR A 35 10.95 32.85 -60.74
N VAL A 36 12.16 32.75 -60.16
CA VAL A 36 13.09 33.87 -59.99
C VAL A 36 13.55 34.42 -61.34
N GLU A 37 13.84 33.56 -62.31
CA GLU A 37 14.19 33.97 -63.69
C GLU A 37 13.03 34.71 -64.36
N LEU A 38 11.79 34.22 -64.22
CA LEU A 38 10.60 34.89 -64.74
C LEU A 38 10.35 36.25 -64.07
N LEU A 39 10.59 36.37 -62.77
CA LEU A 39 10.49 37.65 -62.06
C LEU A 39 11.52 38.66 -62.58
N ARG A 40 12.77 38.25 -62.84
CA ARG A 40 13.80 39.12 -63.42
C ARG A 40 13.43 39.60 -64.83
N ILE A 41 12.96 38.70 -65.69
CA ILE A 41 12.47 39.07 -67.03
C ILE A 41 11.29 40.06 -66.91
N TRP A 42 10.43 39.87 -65.91
CA TRP A 42 9.31 40.78 -65.67
C TRP A 42 9.76 42.16 -65.19
N ILE A 43 10.79 42.24 -64.33
CA ILE A 43 11.43 43.51 -63.93
C ILE A 43 11.99 44.23 -65.16
N GLU A 44 12.73 43.54 -66.02
CA GLU A 44 13.29 44.13 -67.26
C GLU A 44 12.19 44.67 -68.19
N GLU A 45 11.07 43.93 -68.30
CA GLU A 45 9.90 44.37 -69.07
C GLU A 45 9.24 45.61 -68.47
N ILE A 46 9.11 45.67 -67.14
CA ILE A 46 8.58 46.83 -66.42
C ILE A 46 9.53 48.02 -66.61
N GLU A 47 10.83 47.86 -66.43
CA GLU A 47 11.81 48.94 -66.64
C GLU A 47 11.74 49.51 -68.05
N ARG A 48 11.59 48.65 -69.07
CA ARG A 48 11.42 49.08 -70.46
C ARG A 48 10.12 49.86 -70.62
N LYS A 49 9.00 49.34 -70.12
CA LYS A 49 7.70 50.03 -70.17
C LYS A 49 7.72 51.36 -69.42
N THR A 50 8.41 51.45 -68.28
CA THR A 50 8.59 52.68 -67.50
C THR A 50 9.48 53.68 -68.24
N LYS A 51 10.59 53.23 -68.85
CA LYS A 51 11.46 54.09 -69.69
C LYS A 51 10.74 54.60 -70.94
N ASP A 52 9.95 53.75 -71.60
CA ASP A 52 9.13 54.14 -72.76
C ASP A 52 8.03 55.13 -72.36
N ALA A 53 7.43 54.98 -71.17
CA ALA A 53 6.45 55.93 -70.62
C ALA A 53 7.08 57.28 -70.25
N ILE A 54 8.31 57.29 -69.70
CA ILE A 54 9.06 58.51 -69.38
C ILE A 54 9.54 59.22 -70.65
N ALA A 55 10.05 58.48 -71.63
CA ALA A 55 10.45 59.03 -72.93
C ALA A 55 9.27 59.62 -73.72
N ALA A 56 8.07 59.05 -73.56
CA ALA A 56 6.84 59.60 -74.13
C ALA A 56 6.32 60.87 -73.39
N ASP A 57 6.57 61.01 -72.08
CA ASP A 57 6.25 62.22 -71.29
C ASP A 57 7.23 63.39 -71.60
N GLU A 58 8.47 63.12 -72.06
CA GLU A 58 9.47 64.16 -72.38
C GLU A 58 9.31 64.83 -73.76
N LEU A 59 8.51 64.25 -74.68
CA LEU A 59 8.39 64.72 -76.07
C LEU A 59 7.36 65.85 -76.29
N ASP A 60 6.39 66.07 -75.39
CA ASP A 60 5.53 67.28 -75.39
C ASP A 60 4.77 67.50 -74.05
N PRO A 61 5.25 68.38 -73.16
CA PRO A 61 4.66 68.59 -71.82
C PRO A 61 3.31 69.33 -71.80
N ASN A 62 2.75 69.75 -72.94
CA ASN A 62 1.48 70.51 -73.00
C ASN A 62 0.34 69.85 -73.80
N SER A 63 0.47 68.57 -74.19
CA SER A 63 -0.64 67.82 -74.81
C SER A 63 -1.39 66.96 -73.76
N PRO A 64 -2.73 66.79 -73.85
CA PRO A 64 -3.44 65.89 -72.96
C PRO A 64 -2.96 64.45 -73.20
N SER A 65 -2.47 63.80 -72.14
CA SER A 65 -1.93 62.43 -72.16
C SER A 65 -2.73 61.50 -73.09
N PRO A 66 -2.13 60.89 -74.13
CA PRO A 66 -2.79 59.90 -74.98
C PRO A 66 -3.48 58.82 -74.11
N PRO A 67 -4.64 58.27 -74.54
CA PRO A 67 -5.29 57.17 -73.82
C PRO A 67 -4.36 55.98 -73.60
N GLU A 68 -3.37 55.78 -74.49
CA GLU A 68 -2.30 54.79 -74.35
C GLU A 68 -1.38 55.05 -73.13
N LEU A 69 -1.03 56.30 -72.85
CA LEU A 69 -0.21 56.68 -71.68
C LEU A 69 -0.96 56.52 -70.35
N ARG A 70 -2.28 56.76 -70.33
CA ARG A 70 -3.13 56.44 -69.17
C ARG A 70 -3.31 54.94 -68.98
N ALA A 71 -3.45 54.19 -70.07
CA ALA A 71 -3.51 52.72 -70.02
C ALA A 71 -2.21 52.13 -69.48
N ILE A 72 -1.05 52.67 -69.88
CA ILE A 72 0.27 52.25 -69.35
C ILE A 72 0.42 52.61 -67.87
N LYS A 73 -0.01 53.81 -67.43
CA LYS A 73 0.01 54.20 -66.01
C LYS A 73 -0.96 53.35 -65.15
N LEU A 74 -2.11 52.94 -65.70
CA LEU A 74 -3.04 52.01 -65.04
C LEU A 74 -2.50 50.57 -64.99
N ASP A 75 -1.85 50.09 -66.07
CA ASP A 75 -1.17 48.79 -66.11
C ASP A 75 -0.07 48.74 -65.04
N LEU A 76 0.78 49.77 -64.95
CA LEU A 76 1.78 49.94 -63.89
C LEU A 76 1.16 50.00 -62.48
N SER A 77 0.00 50.64 -62.31
CA SER A 77 -0.72 50.67 -61.02
C SER A 77 -1.19 49.28 -60.57
N SER A 78 -1.60 48.42 -61.50
CA SER A 78 -2.01 47.03 -61.22
C SER A 78 -0.83 46.11 -60.88
N VAL A 79 0.35 46.43 -61.42
CA VAL A 79 1.61 45.72 -61.13
C VAL A 79 2.00 45.88 -59.65
N TRP A 80 1.69 47.01 -59.00
CA TRP A 80 1.98 47.22 -57.57
C TRP A 80 1.31 46.19 -56.66
N ALA A 81 0.01 45.95 -56.85
CA ALA A 81 -0.73 44.95 -56.07
C ALA A 81 -0.14 43.54 -56.25
N GLU A 82 0.40 43.27 -57.43
CA GLU A 82 1.03 41.99 -57.72
C GLU A 82 2.44 41.88 -57.13
N VAL A 83 3.19 42.97 -57.00
CA VAL A 83 4.48 43.01 -56.29
C VAL A 83 4.28 42.71 -54.79
N GLU A 84 3.20 43.20 -54.18
CA GLU A 84 2.83 42.84 -52.79
C GLU A 84 2.52 41.34 -52.64
N VAL A 85 1.86 40.74 -53.63
CA VAL A 85 1.64 39.29 -53.67
C VAL A 85 2.96 38.54 -53.79
N VAL A 86 3.90 39.01 -54.62
CA VAL A 86 5.26 38.44 -54.71
C VAL A 86 6.01 38.56 -53.38
N GLU A 87 5.83 39.65 -52.64
CA GLU A 87 6.38 39.85 -51.29
C GLU A 87 5.83 38.83 -50.28
N SER A 88 4.52 38.61 -50.30
CA SER A 88 3.87 37.60 -49.45
C SER A 88 4.37 36.18 -49.75
N HIS A 89 4.62 35.86 -51.03
CA HIS A 89 5.22 34.59 -51.43
C HIS A 89 6.66 34.46 -50.94
N GLY A 90 7.44 35.56 -50.95
CA GLY A 90 8.77 35.62 -50.36
C GLY A 90 8.75 35.28 -48.87
N LEU A 91 7.83 35.85 -48.10
CA LEU A 91 7.64 35.54 -46.68
C LEU A 91 7.26 34.07 -46.44
N PHE A 92 6.38 33.51 -47.27
CA PHE A 92 6.01 32.10 -47.19
C PHE A 92 7.22 31.18 -47.39
N PHE A 93 8.04 31.43 -48.43
CA PHE A 93 9.22 30.62 -48.70
C PHE A 93 10.34 30.79 -47.64
N LEU A 94 10.38 31.89 -46.89
CA LEU A 94 11.28 32.07 -45.75
C LEU A 94 11.01 31.08 -44.60
N CYS A 95 9.79 30.55 -44.52
CA CYS A 95 9.41 29.57 -43.50
C CYS A 95 9.74 28.12 -43.92
N SER A 96 10.29 27.90 -45.11
CA SER A 96 10.62 26.56 -45.63
C SER A 96 11.81 25.93 -44.91
N GLN A 97 11.79 24.60 -44.73
CA GLN A 97 12.92 23.85 -44.17
C GLN A 97 14.11 23.71 -45.13
N SER A 98 13.93 23.90 -46.44
CA SER A 98 15.02 23.82 -47.42
C SER A 98 15.82 25.13 -47.47
N ARG A 99 17.14 25.03 -47.23
CA ARG A 99 18.09 26.15 -47.39
C ARG A 99 17.97 26.81 -48.76
N ARG A 100 17.85 26.01 -49.81
CA ARG A 100 17.79 26.52 -51.19
C ARG A 100 16.50 27.27 -51.43
N VAL A 101 15.39 26.80 -50.87
CA VAL A 101 14.10 27.51 -50.91
C VAL A 101 14.16 28.83 -50.13
N ARG A 102 14.73 28.85 -48.92
CA ARG A 102 14.94 30.10 -48.14
C ARG A 102 15.89 31.07 -48.83
N HIS A 103 16.90 30.57 -49.52
CA HIS A 103 17.81 31.40 -50.31
C HIS A 103 17.11 32.03 -51.51
N PHE A 104 16.27 31.26 -52.22
CA PHE A 104 15.39 31.80 -53.25
C PHE A 104 14.36 32.77 -52.66
N ALA A 105 13.85 32.55 -51.45
CA ALA A 105 12.95 33.46 -50.75
C ALA A 105 13.59 34.83 -50.48
N ILE A 106 14.80 34.83 -49.92
CA ILE A 106 15.59 36.06 -49.74
C ILE A 106 15.83 36.72 -51.10
N THR A 107 16.18 35.95 -52.14
CA THR A 107 16.37 36.48 -53.50
C THR A 107 15.09 37.13 -54.03
N VAL A 108 13.93 36.49 -53.87
CA VAL A 108 12.62 37.05 -54.23
C VAL A 108 12.34 38.34 -53.46
N LEU A 109 12.64 38.36 -52.16
CA LEU A 109 12.45 39.55 -51.31
C LEU A 109 13.40 40.70 -51.69
N THR A 110 14.62 40.41 -52.12
CA THR A 110 15.55 41.42 -52.66
C THR A 110 15.05 41.97 -53.99
N LEU A 111 14.53 41.12 -54.88
CA LEU A 111 13.98 41.53 -56.17
C LEU A 111 12.82 42.52 -56.03
N ILE A 112 12.10 42.56 -54.90
CA ILE A 112 11.04 43.55 -54.65
C ILE A 112 11.59 44.97 -54.63
N THR A 113 12.80 45.17 -54.12
CA THR A 113 13.45 46.49 -54.16
C THR A 113 13.83 46.90 -55.57
N GLU A 114 14.11 45.93 -56.45
CA GLU A 114 14.32 46.15 -57.88
C GLU A 114 13.00 46.44 -58.60
N PHE A 115 11.89 45.76 -58.24
CA PHE A 115 10.55 46.12 -58.71
C PHE A 115 10.17 47.55 -58.32
N ASP A 116 10.42 47.94 -57.06
CA ASP A 116 10.15 49.31 -56.59
C ASP A 116 10.95 50.35 -57.37
N ALA A 117 12.23 50.07 -57.67
CA ALA A 117 13.07 50.92 -58.49
C ALA A 117 12.59 50.99 -59.96
N ALA A 118 12.22 49.85 -60.55
CA ALA A 118 11.71 49.74 -61.91
C ALA A 118 10.36 50.45 -62.12
N LEU A 119 9.55 50.53 -61.06
CA LEU A 119 8.27 51.24 -61.03
C LEU A 119 8.41 52.72 -60.66
N GLY A 120 9.63 53.20 -60.39
CA GLY A 120 9.91 54.62 -60.17
C GLY A 120 9.61 55.14 -58.75
N LYS A 121 9.59 54.28 -57.72
CA LYS A 121 9.55 54.76 -56.32
C LYS A 121 10.90 55.38 -55.95
N GLU A 122 11.04 56.69 -56.11
CA GLU A 122 12.10 57.43 -55.40
C GLU A 122 11.82 57.43 -53.88
N LYS A 123 12.90 57.38 -53.09
CA LYS A 123 12.99 57.22 -51.61
C LYS A 123 12.24 58.26 -50.76
N SER A 124 10.97 58.55 -51.05
CA SER A 124 10.22 59.65 -50.44
C SER A 124 8.74 59.34 -50.25
N GLN A 125 8.43 58.19 -49.65
CA GLN A 125 7.25 58.04 -48.81
C GLN A 125 7.66 57.34 -47.52
N GLU A 126 7.73 58.11 -46.43
CA GLU A 126 7.77 57.58 -45.06
C GLU A 126 6.49 56.76 -44.84
N GLY A 127 6.55 55.44 -45.04
CA GLY A 127 5.41 54.56 -44.82
C GLY A 127 5.53 53.14 -45.37
N ASP A 128 6.24 52.92 -46.49
CA ASP A 128 6.34 51.58 -47.09
C ASP A 128 7.58 50.82 -46.59
N PHE A 129 7.37 49.99 -45.57
CA PHE A 129 8.38 49.06 -45.06
C PHE A 129 8.31 47.75 -45.85
N ARG A 130 9.32 47.49 -46.68
CA ARG A 130 9.50 46.16 -47.30
C ARG A 130 10.09 45.17 -46.30
N LEU A 131 9.66 43.91 -46.37
CA LEU A 131 10.13 42.83 -45.50
C LEU A 131 11.66 42.69 -45.51
N ILE A 132 12.29 42.82 -46.68
CA ILE A 132 13.75 42.76 -46.81
C ILE A 132 14.44 43.92 -46.07
N SER A 133 13.83 45.11 -46.04
CA SER A 133 14.38 46.26 -45.33
C SER A 133 14.33 46.10 -43.81
N ILE A 134 13.35 45.36 -43.29
CA ILE A 134 13.25 44.98 -41.87
C ILE A 134 14.36 43.98 -41.53
N LEU A 135 14.58 42.98 -42.39
CA LEU A 135 15.63 41.97 -42.20
C LEU A 135 17.05 42.54 -42.27
N GLU A 136 17.27 43.56 -43.11
CA GLU A 136 18.57 44.22 -43.28
C GLU A 136 18.85 45.37 -42.30
N LYS A 137 17.86 46.21 -42.00
CA LYS A 137 18.09 47.47 -41.25
C LYS A 137 17.62 47.45 -39.80
N HIS A 138 16.66 46.58 -39.46
CA HIS A 138 16.09 46.45 -38.11
C HIS A 138 16.47 45.11 -37.44
N SER A 139 17.50 44.45 -37.96
CA SER A 139 18.02 43.19 -37.41
C SER A 139 18.38 43.30 -35.93
N GLU A 140 18.95 44.43 -35.51
CA GLU A 140 19.37 44.64 -34.12
C GLU A 140 18.20 44.75 -33.14
N ASP A 141 17.06 45.32 -33.55
CA ASP A 141 15.88 45.50 -32.71
C ASP A 141 15.09 44.20 -32.55
N ILE A 142 14.97 43.40 -33.62
CA ILE A 142 14.39 42.04 -33.56
C ILE A 142 15.26 41.11 -32.70
N MET A 143 16.59 41.31 -32.71
CA MET A 143 17.55 40.55 -31.91
C MET A 143 17.78 41.09 -30.49
N LYS A 144 17.09 42.15 -30.03
CA LYS A 144 17.12 42.61 -28.62
C LYS A 144 16.22 41.71 -27.77
N LEU A 145 16.68 40.48 -27.54
CA LEU A 145 16.03 39.52 -26.65
C LEU A 145 16.71 39.55 -25.28
N ASP A 146 16.17 40.34 -24.35
CA ASP A 146 16.36 40.13 -22.90
C ASP A 146 15.43 38.99 -22.43
N ASP A 147 15.45 37.86 -23.15
CA ASP A 147 14.58 36.72 -22.84
C ASP A 147 15.34 35.70 -21.98
N ASP A 148 14.92 35.58 -20.71
CA ASP A 148 15.37 34.57 -19.75
C ASP A 148 15.19 33.11 -20.22
N ARG A 149 14.45 32.90 -21.32
CA ARG A 149 14.20 31.59 -21.93
C ARG A 149 15.19 31.20 -23.03
N LEU A 150 16.08 32.10 -23.47
CA LEU A 150 17.16 31.75 -24.40
C LEU A 150 18.37 31.19 -23.64
N THR A 151 18.88 30.06 -24.10
CA THR A 151 20.10 29.43 -23.56
C THR A 151 21.31 30.34 -23.73
N VAL A 152 22.32 30.16 -22.88
CA VAL A 152 23.59 30.92 -22.95
C VAL A 152 24.25 30.76 -24.32
N PHE A 153 24.09 29.60 -24.97
CA PHE A 153 24.58 29.34 -26.32
C PHE A 153 23.75 30.03 -27.40
N GLU A 154 22.42 30.02 -27.34
CA GLU A 154 21.54 30.81 -28.23
C GLU A 154 21.88 32.30 -28.13
N ARG A 155 22.01 32.83 -26.91
CA ARG A 155 22.43 34.23 -26.68
C ARG A 155 23.83 34.48 -27.21
N SER A 156 24.79 33.58 -26.98
CA SER A 156 26.16 33.73 -27.47
C SER A 156 26.26 33.65 -29.00
N ARG A 157 25.47 32.79 -29.65
CA ARG A 157 25.41 32.69 -31.12
C ARG A 157 24.78 33.93 -31.75
N ILE A 158 23.70 34.45 -31.16
CA ILE A 158 23.07 35.73 -31.55
C ILE A 158 24.04 36.90 -31.30
N GLN A 159 24.75 36.90 -30.16
CA GLN A 159 25.76 37.92 -29.83
C GLN A 159 27.01 37.84 -30.72
N ARG A 160 27.44 36.65 -31.17
CA ARG A 160 28.51 36.50 -32.17
C ARG A 160 28.12 37.11 -33.51
N GLY A 161 26.86 36.93 -33.94
CA GLY A 161 26.31 37.60 -35.13
C GLY A 161 26.23 39.13 -34.96
N LYS A 162 26.11 39.64 -33.72
CA LYS A 162 26.22 41.07 -33.39
C LYS A 162 27.66 41.61 -33.38
N GLN A 163 28.68 40.75 -33.25
CA GLN A 163 30.09 41.15 -33.13
C GLN A 163 30.86 41.12 -34.46
N SER A 164 30.31 40.51 -35.52
CA SER A 164 30.86 40.64 -36.87
C SER A 164 30.50 42.00 -37.49
N ASP A 165 31.37 42.58 -38.31
CA ASP A 165 31.23 43.88 -39.02
C ASP A 165 29.99 43.97 -39.96
N SER A 166 29.10 42.98 -39.94
CA SER A 166 27.91 42.80 -40.79
C SER A 166 26.61 42.67 -39.97
N SER A 167 26.39 43.50 -38.94
CA SER A 167 25.18 43.40 -38.09
C SER A 167 23.85 43.48 -38.87
N SER A 168 23.85 44.08 -40.07
CA SER A 168 22.70 44.09 -41.01
C SER A 168 22.34 42.71 -41.56
N ASN A 169 23.31 41.78 -41.65
CA ASN A 169 23.13 40.49 -42.31
C ASN A 169 22.98 39.32 -41.35
N ALA A 170 23.08 39.53 -40.03
CA ALA A 170 23.05 38.45 -39.06
C ALA A 170 21.73 37.64 -39.08
N LEU A 171 20.57 38.29 -39.33
CA LEU A 171 19.28 37.62 -39.49
C LEU A 171 19.20 36.84 -40.81
N ILE A 172 19.78 37.40 -41.88
CA ILE A 172 19.83 36.78 -43.22
C ILE A 172 20.76 35.56 -43.18
N GLU A 173 21.90 35.64 -42.50
CA GLU A 173 22.80 34.52 -42.27
C GLU A 173 22.11 33.43 -41.44
N LEU A 174 21.36 33.80 -40.38
CA LEU A 174 20.58 32.85 -39.60
C LEU A 174 19.52 32.13 -40.45
N CYS A 175 18.80 32.89 -41.28
CA CYS A 175 17.77 32.38 -42.18
C CYS A 175 18.35 31.52 -43.30
N THR A 176 19.52 31.84 -43.84
CA THR A 176 20.14 31.12 -44.98
C THR A 176 21.14 30.04 -44.55
N SER A 177 21.31 29.87 -43.25
CA SER A 177 22.20 28.87 -42.66
C SER A 177 21.74 27.45 -42.95
N ASP A 178 22.72 26.62 -43.28
CA ASP A 178 22.66 25.18 -43.50
C ASP A 178 22.52 24.42 -42.17
N VAL A 179 22.80 25.10 -41.06
CA VAL A 179 22.77 24.50 -39.73
C VAL A 179 21.31 24.46 -39.28
N HIS A 180 20.76 23.25 -39.09
CA HIS A 180 19.38 23.04 -38.61
C HIS A 180 19.06 23.86 -37.35
N TYR A 181 20.06 24.07 -36.48
CA TYR A 181 19.99 24.94 -35.31
C TYR A 181 19.67 26.41 -35.63
N ASP A 182 20.36 27.01 -36.60
CA ASP A 182 20.14 28.41 -36.99
C ASP A 182 18.75 28.56 -37.65
N THR A 183 18.28 27.54 -38.39
CA THR A 183 16.93 27.51 -38.98
C THR A 183 15.82 27.46 -37.93
N ALA A 184 16.00 26.68 -36.88
CA ALA A 184 15.02 26.56 -35.82
C ALA A 184 15.07 27.75 -34.84
N LEU A 185 16.26 28.32 -34.60
CA LEU A 185 16.42 29.61 -33.93
C LEU A 185 15.76 30.73 -34.72
N TRP A 186 15.87 30.73 -36.05
CA TRP A 186 15.20 31.66 -36.96
C TRP A 186 13.68 31.63 -36.78
N ILE A 187 13.08 30.44 -36.79
CA ILE A 187 11.63 30.27 -36.60
C ILE A 187 11.19 30.74 -35.20
N LYS A 188 11.95 30.38 -34.15
CA LYS A 188 11.67 30.77 -32.76
C LYS A 188 11.80 32.28 -32.53
N VAL A 189 12.83 32.92 -33.09
CA VAL A 189 13.08 34.37 -32.98
C VAL A 189 12.06 35.17 -33.79
N LEU A 190 11.68 34.71 -34.98
CA LEU A 190 10.82 35.47 -35.87
C LEU A 190 9.32 35.33 -35.56
N THR A 191 8.82 34.15 -35.14
CA THR A 191 7.36 33.89 -35.11
C THR A 191 6.74 33.79 -33.71
N ALA A 192 7.46 33.27 -32.72
CA ALA A 192 6.85 32.92 -31.42
C ALA A 192 6.53 34.13 -30.53
N HIS A 193 7.32 35.21 -30.60
CA HIS A 193 7.11 36.39 -29.75
C HIS A 193 5.91 37.24 -30.15
N PHE A 194 5.51 37.23 -31.43
CA PHE A 194 4.33 37.95 -31.91
C PHE A 194 3.02 37.39 -31.36
N LEU A 195 2.98 36.10 -31.02
CA LEU A 195 1.83 35.46 -30.37
C LEU A 195 1.50 36.05 -29.00
N ARG A 196 2.45 36.72 -28.33
CA ARG A 196 2.22 37.40 -27.05
C ARG A 196 1.47 38.73 -27.20
N ASN A 197 1.38 39.27 -28.42
CA ASN A 197 0.70 40.54 -28.66
C ASN A 197 -0.83 40.33 -28.77
N PRO A 198 -1.66 41.01 -27.95
CA PRO A 198 -3.12 40.90 -28.00
C PRO A 198 -3.72 41.18 -29.39
N GLU A 199 -3.07 42.01 -30.21
CA GLU A 199 -3.56 42.32 -31.57
C GLU A 199 -3.43 41.13 -32.53
N VAL A 200 -2.45 40.24 -32.31
CA VAL A 200 -2.27 39.01 -33.11
C VAL A 200 -3.35 37.97 -32.80
N HIS A 201 -3.95 38.01 -31.60
CA HIS A 201 -5.09 37.13 -31.22
C HIS A 201 -6.34 37.36 -32.07
N LYS A 202 -6.40 38.48 -32.82
CA LYS A 202 -7.50 38.81 -33.73
C LYS A 202 -7.21 38.41 -35.18
N ASP A 203 -5.95 38.10 -35.52
CA ASP A 203 -5.55 37.72 -36.87
C ASP A 203 -5.66 36.21 -37.07
N GLU A 204 -6.79 35.80 -37.66
CA GLU A 204 -7.08 34.39 -37.93
C GLU A 204 -6.04 33.74 -38.86
N THR A 205 -5.42 34.51 -39.76
CA THR A 205 -4.50 33.95 -40.77
C THR A 205 -3.18 33.51 -40.13
N VAL A 206 -2.70 34.27 -39.14
CA VAL A 206 -1.48 33.95 -38.38
C VAL A 206 -1.67 32.67 -37.58
N PHE A 207 -2.80 32.52 -36.87
CA PHE A 207 -3.11 31.29 -36.14
C PHE A 207 -3.23 30.09 -37.07
N GLN A 208 -3.94 30.20 -38.22
CA GLN A 208 -4.07 29.11 -39.18
C GLN A 208 -2.70 28.63 -39.68
N ASN A 209 -1.81 29.55 -40.05
CA ASN A 209 -0.47 29.23 -40.55
C ASN A 209 0.39 28.57 -39.47
N LEU A 210 0.38 29.10 -38.23
CA LEU A 210 1.16 28.54 -37.13
C LEU A 210 0.67 27.17 -36.66
N ILE A 211 -0.65 26.95 -36.67
CA ILE A 211 -1.25 25.65 -36.36
C ILE A 211 -0.92 24.63 -37.46
N ALA A 212 -1.04 25.01 -38.74
CA ALA A 212 -0.66 24.15 -39.85
C ALA A 212 0.82 23.76 -39.77
N PHE A 213 1.71 24.74 -39.58
CA PHE A 213 3.14 24.52 -39.42
C PHE A 213 3.45 23.61 -38.22
N THR A 214 2.82 23.84 -37.07
CA THR A 214 3.04 23.04 -35.86
C THR A 214 2.51 21.62 -36.02
N LYS A 215 1.42 21.43 -36.75
CA LYS A 215 0.87 20.12 -37.10
C LYS A 215 1.82 19.34 -38.01
N GLU A 216 2.35 19.98 -39.04
CA GLU A 216 3.35 19.37 -39.95
C GLU A 216 4.63 19.02 -39.22
N LEU A 217 5.14 19.94 -38.39
CA LEU A 217 6.34 19.71 -37.57
C LEU A 217 6.14 18.55 -36.60
N LYS A 218 4.95 18.41 -36.01
CA LYS A 218 4.59 17.27 -35.16
C LYS A 218 4.64 15.96 -35.96
N LEU A 219 4.04 15.91 -37.15
CA LEU A 219 4.02 14.69 -37.98
C LEU A 219 5.43 14.27 -38.38
N PHE A 220 6.30 15.23 -38.71
CA PHE A 220 7.72 14.97 -38.99
C PHE A 220 8.45 14.41 -37.77
N LEU A 221 8.24 14.99 -36.58
CA LEU A 221 8.87 14.52 -35.33
C LEU A 221 8.33 13.17 -34.82
N MET A 222 7.16 12.74 -35.31
CA MET A 222 6.58 11.43 -34.99
C MET A 222 7.19 10.29 -35.81
N ASP A 223 7.85 10.58 -36.93
CA ASP A 223 8.49 9.58 -37.78
C ASP A 223 9.57 8.79 -37.03
N GLU A 224 9.62 7.46 -37.24
CA GLU A 224 10.48 6.55 -36.48
C GLU A 224 11.97 6.82 -36.77
N GLU A 225 12.34 7.12 -38.02
CA GLU A 225 13.73 7.44 -38.38
C GLU A 225 14.16 8.76 -37.74
N VAL A 226 13.27 9.75 -37.76
CA VAL A 226 13.52 11.06 -37.13
C VAL A 226 13.63 10.93 -35.61
N GLN A 227 12.87 10.05 -34.97
CA GLN A 227 12.96 9.80 -33.52
C GLN A 227 14.28 9.14 -33.10
N MET A 228 14.91 8.39 -34.00
CA MET A 228 16.19 7.70 -33.78
C MET A 228 17.42 8.56 -34.11
N ASP A 229 17.23 9.79 -34.56
CA ASP A 229 18.32 10.70 -34.91
C ASP A 229 18.49 11.84 -33.89
N TRP A 230 19.73 12.03 -33.44
CA TRP A 230 20.09 13.09 -32.50
C TRP A 230 20.13 14.46 -33.16
N GLU A 231 20.34 14.55 -34.48
CA GLU A 231 20.41 15.83 -35.20
C GLU A 231 19.12 16.65 -35.03
N PHE A 232 17.99 15.98 -34.79
CA PHE A 232 16.70 16.61 -34.52
C PHE A 232 16.42 16.90 -33.04
N HIS A 233 17.38 16.69 -32.12
CA HIS A 233 17.17 16.95 -30.69
C HIS A 233 16.87 18.41 -30.39
N THR A 234 17.58 19.33 -31.06
CA THR A 234 17.30 20.76 -30.98
C THR A 234 15.95 21.09 -31.61
N LEU A 235 15.58 20.44 -32.71
CA LEU A 235 14.27 20.64 -33.35
C LEU A 235 13.12 20.26 -32.41
N ARG A 236 13.26 19.17 -31.62
CA ARG A 236 12.30 18.79 -30.56
C ARG A 236 12.18 19.89 -29.51
N GLN A 237 13.29 20.49 -29.10
CA GLN A 237 13.29 21.59 -28.12
C GLN A 237 12.54 22.81 -28.66
N HIS A 238 12.76 23.15 -29.93
CA HIS A 238 12.08 24.26 -30.60
C HIS A 238 10.59 24.00 -30.78
N TYR A 239 10.19 22.78 -31.14
CA TYR A 239 8.78 22.38 -31.19
C TYR A 239 8.10 22.57 -29.82
N CYS A 240 8.75 22.16 -28.73
CA CYS A 240 8.20 22.37 -27.39
C CYS A 240 7.98 23.86 -27.09
N GLY A 241 8.99 24.69 -27.37
CA GLY A 241 8.88 26.14 -27.16
C GLY A 241 7.80 26.80 -28.04
N LEU A 242 7.67 26.39 -29.30
CA LEU A 242 6.60 26.86 -30.18
C LEU A 242 5.22 26.42 -29.67
N MET A 243 5.08 25.17 -29.22
CA MET A 243 3.83 24.64 -28.70
C MET A 243 3.39 25.34 -27.41
N GLU A 244 4.33 25.68 -26.52
CA GLU A 244 4.07 26.48 -25.31
C GLU A 244 3.43 27.82 -25.68
N GLU A 245 4.10 28.62 -26.51
CA GLU A 245 3.64 29.96 -26.88
C GLU A 245 2.37 29.92 -27.73
N LEU A 246 2.26 28.94 -28.64
CA LEU A 246 1.06 28.74 -29.46
C LEU A 246 -0.15 28.42 -28.59
N PHE A 247 -0.03 27.49 -27.63
CA PHE A 247 -1.16 27.12 -26.79
C PHE A 247 -1.58 28.23 -25.83
N GLU A 248 -0.62 28.99 -25.29
CA GLU A 248 -0.92 30.19 -24.49
C GLU A 248 -1.69 31.23 -25.32
N GLY A 249 -1.26 31.48 -26.56
CA GLY A 249 -1.99 32.34 -27.50
C GLY A 249 -3.39 31.82 -27.81
N ILE A 250 -3.54 30.51 -28.08
CA ILE A 250 -4.84 29.87 -28.33
C ILE A 250 -5.76 30.01 -27.11
N SER A 251 -5.23 29.82 -25.91
CA SER A 251 -5.99 29.91 -24.64
C SER A 251 -6.49 31.33 -24.36
N GLY A 252 -5.83 32.35 -24.92
CA GLY A 252 -6.26 33.75 -24.84
C GLY A 252 -7.36 34.15 -25.85
N THR A 253 -7.71 33.26 -26.80
CA THR A 253 -8.77 33.54 -27.79
C THR A 253 -10.17 33.32 -27.21
N ALA A 254 -11.19 33.87 -27.87
CA ALA A 254 -12.59 33.72 -27.43
C ALA A 254 -13.11 32.26 -27.54
N ASP A 255 -12.56 31.46 -28.47
CA ASP A 255 -12.89 30.05 -28.64
C ASP A 255 -11.62 29.22 -28.92
N PRO A 256 -10.95 28.73 -27.87
CA PRO A 256 -9.73 27.92 -28.00
C PRO A 256 -9.96 26.60 -28.75
N SER A 257 -11.18 26.04 -28.67
CA SER A 257 -11.50 24.72 -29.23
C SER A 257 -11.50 24.69 -30.75
N ARG A 258 -11.78 25.84 -31.38
CA ARG A 258 -11.68 26.06 -32.83
C ARG A 258 -10.27 25.88 -33.37
N TRP A 259 -9.28 26.31 -32.60
CA TRP A 259 -7.88 26.38 -33.03
C TRP A 259 -7.11 25.10 -32.77
N MET A 260 -7.39 24.44 -31.64
CA MET A 260 -6.81 23.14 -31.36
C MET A 260 -7.84 22.21 -30.72
N THR A 261 -8.11 21.10 -31.41
CA THR A 261 -9.01 20.07 -30.91
C THR A 261 -8.45 19.39 -29.66
N PHE A 262 -9.33 18.80 -28.86
CA PHE A 262 -8.93 18.02 -27.68
C PHE A 262 -7.94 16.90 -28.02
N GLU A 263 -8.14 16.20 -29.15
CA GLU A 263 -7.26 15.14 -29.63
C GLU A 263 -5.89 15.65 -30.06
N ALA A 264 -5.85 16.80 -30.75
CA ALA A 264 -4.61 17.45 -31.14
C ALA A 264 -3.78 17.84 -29.90
N ARG A 265 -4.44 18.38 -28.87
CA ARG A 265 -3.80 18.70 -27.59
C ARG A 265 -3.28 17.46 -26.87
N LYS A 266 -4.12 16.42 -26.74
CA LYS A 266 -3.75 15.16 -26.07
C LYS A 266 -2.58 14.48 -26.77
N SER A 267 -2.58 14.45 -28.10
CA SER A 267 -1.50 13.85 -28.88
C SER A 267 -0.21 14.66 -28.88
N ALA A 268 -0.27 16.00 -28.78
CA ALA A 268 0.92 16.83 -28.56
C ALA A 268 1.53 16.60 -27.16
N PHE A 269 0.68 16.47 -26.13
CA PHE A 269 1.12 16.15 -24.77
C PHE A 269 1.85 14.81 -24.71
N LEU A 270 1.28 13.75 -25.31
CA LEU A 270 1.89 12.42 -25.33
C LEU A 270 3.23 12.39 -26.07
N LEU A 271 3.37 13.14 -27.17
CA LEU A 271 4.64 13.21 -27.90
C LEU A 271 5.77 13.81 -27.04
N MET A 272 5.47 14.84 -26.24
CA MET A 272 6.46 15.51 -25.39
C MET A 272 6.72 14.76 -24.07
N GLU A 273 5.86 13.83 -23.67
CA GLU A 273 6.02 13.02 -22.46
C GLU A 273 7.34 12.22 -22.50
N ASP A 274 7.72 11.71 -23.67
CA ASP A 274 8.96 10.96 -23.86
C ASP A 274 10.22 11.84 -23.79
N TRP A 275 10.08 13.16 -23.90
CA TRP A 275 11.20 14.11 -23.88
C TRP A 275 11.37 14.78 -22.51
N CYS A 276 10.35 14.75 -21.66
CA CYS A 276 10.34 15.42 -20.36
C CYS A 276 11.10 14.66 -19.25
N GLY A 277 11.51 13.40 -19.52
CA GLY A 277 12.30 12.59 -18.60
C GLY A 277 11.56 12.09 -17.34
N PHE A 278 10.23 12.12 -17.38
CA PHE A 278 9.33 11.58 -16.33
C PHE A 278 8.26 10.66 -16.95
N SER A 279 8.60 9.97 -18.05
CA SER A 279 7.69 9.05 -18.74
C SER A 279 7.69 7.68 -18.03
N PRO A 280 6.57 6.93 -18.03
CA PRO A 280 6.53 5.55 -17.55
C PRO A 280 7.55 4.64 -18.26
N ASN A 281 7.86 4.92 -19.53
CA ASN A 281 8.75 4.12 -20.37
C ASN A 281 10.22 4.58 -20.29
N GLN A 282 10.67 5.09 -19.13
CA GLN A 282 11.96 5.74 -18.99
C GLN A 282 13.16 4.83 -19.35
N GLN A 283 13.05 3.51 -19.15
CA GLN A 283 14.09 2.54 -19.54
C GLN A 283 14.25 2.44 -21.06
N GLN A 284 13.15 2.33 -21.80
CA GLN A 284 13.18 2.27 -23.27
C GLN A 284 13.68 3.60 -23.87
N ILE A 285 13.26 4.73 -23.30
CA ILE A 285 13.72 6.05 -23.73
C ILE A 285 15.22 6.19 -23.48
N ARG A 286 15.72 5.75 -22.33
CA ARG A 286 17.18 5.75 -22.04
C ARG A 286 17.95 4.88 -23.01
N ALA A 287 17.48 3.66 -23.30
CA ALA A 287 18.12 2.78 -24.27
C ALA A 287 18.17 3.41 -25.68
N ARG A 288 17.09 4.08 -26.10
CA ARG A 288 17.03 4.83 -27.36
C ARG A 288 18.02 5.99 -27.38
N GLU A 289 18.06 6.79 -26.32
CA GLU A 289 19.02 7.89 -26.16
C GLU A 289 20.48 7.41 -26.15
N ASP A 290 20.77 6.28 -25.50
CA ASP A 290 22.09 5.68 -25.46
C ASP A 290 22.50 5.14 -26.84
N THR A 291 21.58 4.54 -27.58
CA THR A 291 21.80 4.12 -28.98
C THR A 291 22.12 5.31 -29.88
N MET A 292 21.33 6.38 -29.77
CA MET A 292 21.60 7.66 -30.45
C MET A 292 22.96 8.24 -30.08
N ARG A 293 23.33 8.16 -28.80
CA ARG A 293 24.62 8.65 -28.30
C ARG A 293 25.81 7.85 -28.84
N GLN A 294 25.70 6.53 -28.87
CA GLN A 294 26.74 5.64 -29.40
C GLN A 294 26.96 5.83 -30.91
N SER A 295 25.90 6.10 -31.68
CA SER A 295 25.99 6.33 -33.13
C SER A 295 26.76 7.61 -33.48
N ILE A 296 26.72 8.63 -32.62
CA ILE A 296 27.49 9.88 -32.81
C ILE A 296 28.93 9.72 -32.34
N ILE A 297 29.15 9.09 -31.18
CA ILE A 297 30.49 8.91 -30.60
C ILE A 297 31.37 8.03 -31.50
N SER A 298 30.79 7.01 -32.13
CA SER A 298 31.50 6.12 -33.06
C SER A 298 32.04 6.83 -34.30
N LYS A 299 31.42 7.95 -34.72
CA LYS A 299 31.83 8.77 -35.88
C LYS A 299 32.95 9.78 -35.58
N LYS A 300 33.42 9.90 -34.33
CA LYS A 300 34.33 10.99 -33.89
C LYS A 300 35.62 10.53 -33.18
N SER A 301 36.65 11.38 -33.30
CA SER A 301 38.01 11.15 -32.79
C SER A 301 38.08 11.28 -31.25
N ALA A 302 39.01 10.56 -30.61
CA ALA A 302 39.04 10.39 -29.14
C ALA A 302 39.13 11.70 -28.34
N GLY A 303 39.79 12.75 -28.87
CA GLY A 303 39.93 14.05 -28.19
C GLY A 303 38.65 14.92 -28.20
N GLU A 304 37.74 14.70 -29.15
CA GLU A 304 36.48 15.45 -29.27
C GLU A 304 35.32 14.82 -28.48
N ARG A 305 35.48 13.56 -28.03
CA ARG A 305 34.42 12.78 -27.35
C ARG A 305 33.94 13.40 -26.03
N GLY A 306 34.85 13.98 -25.25
CA GLY A 306 34.51 14.59 -23.95
C GLY A 306 33.67 15.88 -24.08
N ASN A 307 34.02 16.73 -25.04
CA ASN A 307 33.28 17.97 -25.31
C ASN A 307 31.90 17.69 -25.87
N ILE A 308 31.78 16.71 -26.79
CA ILE A 308 30.50 16.31 -27.38
C ILE A 308 29.57 15.71 -26.32
N THR A 309 30.09 14.83 -25.46
CA THR A 309 29.28 14.23 -24.39
C THR A 309 28.69 15.30 -23.45
N SER A 310 29.50 16.30 -23.11
CA SER A 310 29.05 17.41 -22.24
C SER A 310 28.01 18.30 -22.93
N ALA A 311 28.19 18.59 -24.22
CA ALA A 311 27.22 19.35 -25.01
C ALA A 311 25.88 18.60 -25.14
N MET A 312 25.92 17.28 -25.36
CA MET A 312 24.73 16.44 -25.47
C MET A 312 23.92 16.39 -24.16
N GLU A 313 24.58 16.33 -23.00
CA GLU A 313 23.90 16.39 -21.69
C GLU A 313 23.21 17.75 -21.45
N ILE A 314 23.82 18.85 -21.93
CA ILE A 314 23.22 20.19 -21.86
C ILE A 314 21.98 20.28 -22.75
N GLU A 315 22.08 19.81 -24.01
CA GLU A 315 20.94 19.76 -24.95
C GLU A 315 19.79 18.92 -24.39
N LYS A 316 20.09 17.75 -23.83
CA LYS A 316 19.12 16.89 -23.15
C LYS A 316 18.40 17.59 -22.01
N ARG A 317 19.13 18.33 -21.16
CA ARG A 317 18.53 19.12 -20.08
C ARG A 317 17.66 20.27 -20.59
N ASN A 318 18.04 20.89 -21.70
CA ASN A 318 17.29 21.98 -22.32
C ASN A 318 15.98 21.47 -22.94
N LEU A 319 16.03 20.38 -23.72
CA LEU A 319 14.85 19.71 -24.25
C LEU A 319 13.90 19.31 -23.13
N ARG A 320 14.43 18.66 -22.08
CA ARG A 320 13.64 18.26 -20.91
C ARG A 320 12.86 19.41 -20.31
N THR A 321 13.52 20.56 -20.14
CA THR A 321 12.89 21.73 -19.54
C THR A 321 11.87 22.38 -20.49
N ALA A 322 12.15 22.41 -21.79
CA ALA A 322 11.22 22.95 -22.79
C ALA A 322 9.95 22.08 -22.88
N ALA A 323 10.10 20.75 -22.91
CA ALA A 323 8.99 19.81 -22.92
C ALA A 323 8.09 19.98 -21.68
N LEU A 324 8.69 20.09 -20.48
CA LEU A 324 7.93 20.31 -19.25
C LEU A 324 7.13 21.62 -19.25
N ASN A 325 7.70 22.72 -19.75
CA ASN A 325 6.98 23.99 -19.82
C ASN A 325 5.81 23.91 -20.81
N ALA A 326 6.03 23.33 -21.99
CA ALA A 326 4.98 23.13 -22.98
C ALA A 326 3.85 22.25 -22.43
N MET A 327 4.18 21.12 -21.80
CA MET A 327 3.20 20.24 -21.15
C MET A 327 2.43 20.94 -20.02
N ALA A 328 3.11 21.77 -19.22
CA ALA A 328 2.47 22.58 -18.18
C ALA A 328 1.46 23.58 -18.77
N SER A 329 1.77 24.21 -19.90
CA SER A 329 0.84 25.08 -20.61
C SER A 329 -0.34 24.29 -21.17
N LEU A 330 -0.13 23.11 -21.77
CA LEU A 330 -1.22 22.26 -22.30
C LEU A 330 -2.22 21.77 -21.23
N CYS A 331 -1.84 21.77 -19.94
CA CYS A 331 -2.76 21.51 -18.83
C CYS A 331 -3.82 22.61 -18.65
N ALA A 332 -3.67 23.78 -19.28
CA ALA A 332 -4.62 24.89 -19.23
C ALA A 332 -5.82 24.65 -20.16
N GLY A 333 -6.69 23.70 -19.82
CA GLY A 333 -7.96 23.47 -20.50
C GLY A 333 -8.70 22.24 -19.98
N PRO A 334 -9.87 21.90 -20.55
CA PRO A 334 -10.76 20.86 -20.01
C PRO A 334 -10.12 19.46 -20.09
N ILE A 335 -10.15 18.65 -19.04
CA ILE A 335 -9.56 17.29 -19.04
C ILE A 335 -10.42 16.25 -19.76
N GLY A 336 -11.70 16.53 -19.98
CA GLY A 336 -12.60 15.67 -20.73
C GLY A 336 -13.60 16.47 -21.54
N ILE A 337 -13.96 15.95 -22.72
CA ILE A 337 -15.04 16.48 -23.55
C ILE A 337 -15.96 15.34 -23.99
N THR A 338 -17.25 15.62 -24.13
CA THR A 338 -18.20 14.70 -24.76
C THR A 338 -18.38 15.14 -26.21
N THR A 339 -18.04 14.26 -27.14
CA THR A 339 -18.22 14.51 -28.58
C THR A 339 -19.71 14.55 -28.95
N GLU A 340 -20.04 15.15 -30.10
CA GLU A 340 -21.43 15.19 -30.62
C GLU A 340 -22.04 13.78 -30.81
N GLY A 341 -21.20 12.75 -30.99
CA GLY A 341 -21.59 11.34 -31.06
C GLY A 341 -21.74 10.63 -29.71
N GLY A 342 -21.62 11.35 -28.58
CA GLY A 342 -21.73 10.80 -27.23
C GLY A 342 -20.48 10.08 -26.70
N ALA A 343 -19.39 10.02 -27.47
CA ALA A 343 -18.12 9.45 -26.99
C ALA A 343 -17.41 10.46 -26.08
N VAL A 344 -17.00 10.01 -24.90
CA VAL A 344 -16.25 10.82 -23.92
C VAL A 344 -14.75 10.66 -24.17
N LEU A 345 -14.09 11.73 -24.58
CA LEU A 345 -12.64 11.80 -24.72
C LEU A 345 -12.07 12.46 -23.48
N GLN A 346 -11.19 11.78 -22.76
CA GLN A 346 -10.58 12.31 -21.53
C GLN A 346 -9.06 12.07 -21.46
N PHE A 347 -8.35 12.98 -20.80
CA PHE A 347 -7.04 12.72 -20.23
C PHE A 347 -7.21 11.79 -19.03
N ASP A 348 -6.19 10.97 -18.73
CA ASP A 348 -6.17 10.21 -17.49
C ASP A 348 -5.71 11.14 -16.35
N PRO A 349 -6.60 11.56 -15.43
CA PRO A 349 -6.25 12.49 -14.37
C PRO A 349 -5.24 11.89 -13.38
N ARG A 350 -5.28 10.56 -13.18
CA ARG A 350 -4.35 9.87 -12.27
C ARG A 350 -2.94 9.92 -12.84
N ARG A 351 -2.79 9.66 -14.15
CA ARG A 351 -1.49 9.75 -14.83
C ARG A 351 -0.92 11.17 -14.82
N LEU A 352 -1.76 12.19 -15.07
CA LEU A 352 -1.32 13.59 -15.03
C LEU A 352 -0.81 14.00 -13.64
N VAL A 353 -1.55 13.62 -12.59
CA VAL A 353 -1.17 13.92 -11.20
C VAL A 353 0.10 13.16 -10.80
N ALA A 354 0.23 11.89 -11.17
CA ALA A 354 1.45 11.10 -10.90
C ALA A 354 2.68 11.66 -11.63
N TRP A 355 2.51 12.19 -12.84
CA TRP A 355 3.56 12.90 -13.56
C TRP A 355 4.00 14.17 -12.81
N ILE A 356 3.06 15.01 -12.37
CA ILE A 356 3.36 16.23 -11.59
C ILE A 356 4.07 15.88 -10.28
N GLU A 357 3.65 14.82 -9.60
CA GLU A 357 4.30 14.34 -8.39
C GLU A 357 5.77 13.93 -8.66
N SER A 358 6.00 13.21 -9.76
CA SER A 358 7.36 12.85 -10.20
C SER A 358 8.23 14.09 -10.46
N VAL A 359 7.63 15.15 -11.02
CA VAL A 359 8.29 16.45 -11.19
C VAL A 359 8.67 17.09 -9.85
N PHE A 360 7.78 17.07 -8.85
CA PHE A 360 8.05 17.61 -7.52
C PHE A 360 9.13 16.85 -6.74
N ASN A 361 9.25 15.54 -6.98
CA ASN A 361 10.24 14.68 -6.33
C ASN A 361 11.64 14.75 -6.98
N SER A 362 11.82 15.55 -8.04
CA SER A 362 13.10 15.73 -8.73
C SER A 362 14.18 16.50 -7.94
N GLY A 363 13.79 17.21 -6.88
CA GLY A 363 14.69 18.01 -6.04
C GLY A 363 15.14 19.35 -6.63
N SER A 364 14.71 19.71 -7.85
CA SER A 364 15.09 20.96 -8.52
C SER A 364 14.04 22.06 -8.37
N ASP A 365 14.44 23.25 -7.88
CA ASP A 365 13.52 24.40 -7.72
C ASP A 365 12.89 24.85 -9.05
N ARG A 366 13.66 24.74 -10.15
CA ARG A 366 13.16 25.03 -11.50
C ARG A 366 12.12 24.00 -11.95
N MET A 367 12.26 22.73 -11.60
CA MET A 367 11.25 21.72 -11.93
C MET A 367 10.00 21.90 -11.07
N ASN A 368 10.17 22.23 -9.79
CA ASN A 368 9.04 22.51 -8.90
C ASN A 368 8.23 23.73 -9.35
N SER A 369 8.85 24.78 -9.88
CA SER A 369 8.10 25.91 -10.44
C SER A 369 7.26 25.53 -11.65
N ILE A 370 7.79 24.67 -12.53
CA ILE A 370 7.05 24.16 -13.69
C ILE A 370 5.92 23.22 -13.25
N GLY A 371 6.18 22.33 -12.27
CA GLY A 371 5.15 21.46 -11.68
C GLY A 371 4.02 22.25 -11.03
N ARG A 372 4.33 23.33 -10.29
CA ARG A 372 3.31 24.24 -9.72
C ARG A 372 2.45 24.87 -10.81
N ARG A 373 3.08 25.35 -11.89
CA ARG A 373 2.37 25.91 -13.05
C ARG A 373 1.44 24.87 -13.69
N ALA A 374 1.92 23.65 -13.92
CA ALA A 374 1.13 22.57 -14.49
C ALA A 374 -0.08 22.23 -13.61
N LEU A 375 0.14 22.05 -12.30
CA LEU A 375 -0.91 21.72 -11.34
C LEU A 375 -1.93 22.86 -11.20
N ARG A 376 -1.48 24.11 -11.13
CA ARG A 376 -2.36 25.30 -11.11
C ARG A 376 -3.23 25.34 -12.36
N ASN A 377 -2.65 25.15 -13.54
CA ASN A 377 -3.39 25.14 -14.79
C ASN A 377 -4.43 24.02 -14.82
N LEU A 378 -4.04 22.81 -14.40
CA LEU A 378 -4.91 21.65 -14.31
C LEU A 378 -6.11 21.90 -13.39
N VAL A 379 -5.88 22.37 -12.16
CA VAL A 379 -6.96 22.62 -11.19
C VAL A 379 -7.83 23.80 -11.61
N SER A 380 -7.22 24.91 -12.07
CA SER A 380 -7.95 26.14 -12.39
C SER A 380 -8.93 25.98 -13.55
N HIS A 381 -8.57 25.20 -14.58
CA HIS A 381 -9.41 25.02 -15.77
C HIS A 381 -10.42 23.87 -15.64
N ASN A 382 -10.38 23.13 -14.53
CA ASN A 382 -11.20 21.92 -14.32
C ASN A 382 -11.96 21.98 -13.00
N ALA A 383 -12.53 23.14 -12.69
CA ALA A 383 -13.32 23.37 -11.47
C ALA A 383 -14.52 22.41 -11.36
N GLU A 384 -14.99 21.87 -12.48
CA GLU A 384 -16.05 20.86 -12.57
C GLU A 384 -15.68 19.52 -11.91
N PHE A 385 -14.38 19.31 -11.65
CA PHE A 385 -13.85 18.12 -10.98
C PHE A 385 -13.23 18.50 -9.61
N PRO A 386 -14.05 18.72 -8.57
CA PRO A 386 -13.56 19.10 -7.23
C PRO A 386 -12.51 18.14 -6.66
N SER A 387 -12.57 16.86 -7.04
CA SER A 387 -11.64 15.81 -6.63
C SER A 387 -10.16 16.14 -6.90
N LEU A 388 -9.87 16.98 -7.91
CA LEU A 388 -8.50 17.44 -8.18
C LEU A 388 -7.96 18.32 -7.06
N LEU A 389 -8.76 19.29 -6.60
CA LEU A 389 -8.36 20.15 -5.48
C LEU A 389 -8.33 19.35 -4.17
N GLU A 390 -9.26 18.43 -3.97
CA GLU A 390 -9.25 17.52 -2.80
C GLU A 390 -8.00 16.63 -2.78
N HIS A 391 -7.53 16.17 -3.95
CA HIS A 391 -6.26 15.48 -4.06
C HIS A 391 -5.11 16.39 -3.60
N CYS A 392 -5.05 17.63 -4.07
CA CYS A 392 -4.02 18.60 -3.63
C CYS A 392 -4.04 18.82 -2.12
N ILE A 393 -5.22 18.97 -1.51
CA ILE A 393 -5.40 19.10 -0.05
C ILE A 393 -4.84 17.86 0.67
N SER A 394 -5.21 16.66 0.21
CA SER A 394 -4.74 15.40 0.78
C SER A 394 -3.21 15.28 0.72
N ARG A 395 -2.60 15.68 -0.40
CA ARG A 395 -1.14 15.69 -0.56
C ARG A 395 -0.42 16.66 0.38
N CYS A 396 -1.06 17.74 0.81
CA CYS A 396 -0.49 18.64 1.82
C CYS A 396 -0.35 17.99 3.22
N TYR A 397 -1.11 16.94 3.53
CA TYR A 397 -0.94 16.20 4.78
C TYR A 397 0.13 15.10 4.66
N LEU A 398 0.19 14.41 3.51
CA LEU A 398 0.91 13.15 3.35
C LEU A 398 2.34 13.29 2.81
N ILE A 399 2.72 14.45 2.28
CA ILE A 399 4.06 14.62 1.70
C ILE A 399 5.10 14.93 2.79
N ASP A 400 6.12 14.08 2.89
CA ASP A 400 7.26 14.29 3.80
C ASP A 400 8.23 15.38 3.31
N ASN A 401 8.29 15.65 2.00
CA ASN A 401 9.17 16.66 1.42
C ASN A 401 8.58 18.07 1.56
N VAL A 402 9.25 18.92 2.34
CA VAL A 402 8.84 20.32 2.57
C VAL A 402 8.63 21.12 1.28
N LYS A 403 9.47 20.93 0.25
CA LYS A 403 9.30 21.62 -1.04
C LYS A 403 8.08 21.14 -1.82
N GLY A 404 7.72 19.86 -1.66
CA GLY A 404 6.51 19.28 -2.23
C GLY A 404 5.27 19.85 -1.55
N LEU A 405 5.25 19.87 -0.21
CA LEU A 405 4.20 20.52 0.60
C LEU A 405 3.99 21.97 0.19
N GLU A 406 5.08 22.76 0.15
CA GLU A 406 5.04 24.16 -0.27
C GLU A 406 4.44 24.30 -1.68
N SER A 407 4.79 23.38 -2.59
CA SER A 407 4.30 23.43 -3.97
C SER A 407 2.81 23.14 -4.10
N TYR A 408 2.30 22.09 -3.46
CA TYR A 408 0.86 21.80 -3.44
C TYR A 408 0.08 22.91 -2.72
N PHE A 409 0.57 23.36 -1.57
CA PHE A 409 -0.13 24.35 -0.75
C PHE A 409 -0.18 25.73 -1.42
N ASN A 410 0.88 26.13 -2.14
CA ASN A 410 0.87 27.34 -2.94
C ASN A 410 -0.19 27.28 -4.04
N VAL A 411 -0.32 26.15 -4.74
CA VAL A 411 -1.36 25.99 -5.78
C VAL A 411 -2.76 26.06 -5.18
N VAL A 412 -3.01 25.37 -4.06
CA VAL A 412 -4.29 25.47 -3.34
C VAL A 412 -4.58 26.92 -2.95
N THR A 413 -3.59 27.63 -2.43
CA THR A 413 -3.72 29.04 -2.03
C THR A 413 -4.04 29.93 -3.23
N GLU A 414 -3.28 29.83 -4.32
CA GLU A 414 -3.47 30.65 -5.53
C GLU A 414 -4.85 30.42 -6.15
N VAL A 415 -5.27 29.17 -6.33
CA VAL A 415 -6.58 28.83 -6.92
C VAL A 415 -7.73 29.39 -6.08
N LEU A 416 -7.67 29.22 -4.76
CA LEU A 416 -8.73 29.69 -3.85
C LEU A 416 -8.78 31.22 -3.74
N LEU A 417 -7.63 31.91 -3.84
CA LEU A 417 -7.60 33.38 -3.82
C LEU A 417 -8.06 33.99 -5.16
N GLU A 418 -7.70 33.39 -6.29
CA GLU A 418 -8.09 33.87 -7.62
C GLU A 418 -9.55 33.56 -7.97
N LYS A 419 -10.08 32.41 -7.50
CA LYS A 419 -11.46 31.97 -7.78
C LYS A 419 -12.23 31.79 -6.46
N PRO A 420 -12.85 32.87 -5.95
CA PRO A 420 -13.66 32.81 -4.73
C PRO A 420 -14.81 31.80 -4.76
N GLU A 421 -15.36 31.52 -5.94
CA GLU A 421 -16.51 30.62 -6.12
C GLU A 421 -16.09 29.17 -6.45
N TYR A 422 -14.81 28.82 -6.33
CA TYR A 422 -14.35 27.44 -6.63
C TYR A 422 -15.09 26.42 -5.74
N PRO A 423 -15.64 25.32 -6.30
CA PRO A 423 -16.39 24.32 -5.54
C PRO A 423 -15.44 23.53 -4.64
N VAL A 424 -15.34 23.95 -3.38
CA VAL A 424 -14.52 23.31 -2.36
C VAL A 424 -15.31 23.15 -1.07
N ILE A 425 -15.05 22.06 -0.36
CA ILE A 425 -15.63 21.79 0.93
C ILE A 425 -14.88 22.62 1.99
N GLY A 426 -15.54 23.65 2.53
CA GLY A 426 -14.91 24.67 3.38
C GLY A 426 -14.19 24.13 4.62
N TYR A 427 -14.77 23.14 5.31
CA TYR A 427 -14.16 22.56 6.51
C TYR A 427 -12.83 21.84 6.22
N LYS A 428 -12.65 21.25 5.02
CA LYS A 428 -11.39 20.59 4.62
C LYS A 428 -10.26 21.62 4.49
N VAL A 429 -10.55 22.76 3.84
CA VAL A 429 -9.59 23.85 3.70
C VAL A 429 -9.28 24.48 5.06
N LEU A 430 -10.30 24.67 5.91
CA LEU A 430 -10.12 25.18 7.26
C LEU A 430 -9.17 24.28 8.06
N MET A 431 -9.39 22.97 8.06
CA MET A 431 -8.55 22.01 8.76
C MET A 431 -7.12 21.98 8.19
N LEU A 432 -6.96 22.12 6.87
CA LEU A 432 -5.65 22.22 6.22
C LEU A 432 -4.90 23.50 6.66
N CYS A 433 -5.60 24.63 6.73
CA CYS A 433 -5.02 25.88 7.21
C CYS A 433 -4.63 25.77 8.70
N LEU A 434 -5.47 25.15 9.53
CA LEU A 434 -5.14 24.89 10.94
C LEU A 434 -3.89 24.02 11.08
N PHE A 435 -3.73 22.99 10.26
CA PHE A 435 -2.52 22.15 10.23
C PHE A 435 -1.28 22.96 9.80
N THR A 436 -1.36 23.67 8.67
CA THR A 436 -0.23 24.41 8.08
C THR A 436 0.19 25.64 8.89
N LEU A 437 -0.68 26.22 9.72
CA LEU A 437 -0.33 27.28 10.68
C LEU A 437 0.72 26.83 11.73
N GLY A 438 0.83 25.54 12.00
CA GLY A 438 1.82 24.97 12.91
C GLY A 438 3.17 24.65 12.28
N HIS A 439 3.33 24.89 10.97
CA HIS A 439 4.51 24.51 10.21
C HIS A 439 5.71 25.44 10.48
N GLU A 440 6.94 24.93 10.35
CA GLU A 440 8.17 25.68 10.69
C GLU A 440 8.47 26.85 9.74
N GLN A 441 8.08 26.73 8.48
CA GLN A 441 8.27 27.77 7.46
C GLN A 441 7.23 28.90 7.55
N ALA A 442 7.70 30.13 7.72
CA ALA A 442 6.85 31.33 7.79
C ALA A 442 6.03 31.59 6.51
N ALA A 443 6.57 31.24 5.33
CA ALA A 443 5.88 31.40 4.06
C ALA A 443 4.57 30.58 3.99
N ILE A 444 4.64 29.30 4.37
CA ILE A 444 3.47 28.41 4.46
C ILE A 444 2.44 28.98 5.44
N ARG A 445 2.86 29.35 6.66
CA ARG A 445 1.92 29.90 7.65
C ARG A 445 1.24 31.20 7.19
N THR A 446 1.98 32.07 6.49
CA THR A 446 1.43 33.32 5.96
C THR A 446 0.39 33.06 4.87
N ASN A 447 0.60 32.05 4.03
CA ASN A 447 -0.38 31.63 3.04
C ASN A 447 -1.63 31.02 3.70
N SER A 448 -1.49 30.24 4.77
CA SER A 448 -2.63 29.73 5.56
C SER A 448 -3.51 30.87 6.09
N VAL A 449 -2.90 31.95 6.58
CA VAL A 449 -3.64 33.13 7.04
C VAL A 449 -4.42 33.80 5.91
N LYS A 450 -3.80 33.95 4.72
CA LYS A 450 -4.48 34.55 3.55
C LYS A 450 -5.70 33.73 3.13
N VAL A 451 -5.56 32.40 3.09
CA VAL A 451 -6.68 31.50 2.75
C VAL A 451 -7.77 31.57 3.82
N LEU A 452 -7.44 31.56 5.11
CA LEU A 452 -8.42 31.71 6.19
C LEU A 452 -9.15 33.06 6.13
N GLN A 453 -8.44 34.15 5.78
CA GLN A 453 -9.07 35.46 5.58
C GLN A 453 -10.05 35.43 4.41
N ALA A 454 -9.65 34.87 3.28
CA ALA A 454 -10.52 34.73 2.12
C ALA A 454 -11.73 33.83 2.39
N LEU A 455 -11.59 32.78 3.20
CA LEU A 455 -12.72 31.94 3.63
C LEU A 455 -13.65 32.71 4.57
N ASN A 456 -13.11 33.45 5.54
CA ASN A 456 -13.90 34.23 6.48
C ASN A 456 -14.71 35.35 5.77
N GLU A 457 -14.14 35.98 4.74
CA GLU A 457 -14.82 37.01 3.95
C GLU A 457 -15.99 36.48 3.10
N ARG A 458 -16.01 35.16 2.79
CA ARG A 458 -17.09 34.52 2.03
C ARG A 458 -18.34 34.28 2.86
N GLU A 459 -18.24 34.20 4.19
CA GLU A 459 -19.39 33.94 5.07
C GLU A 459 -20.01 35.24 5.63
N PRO A 460 -21.26 35.58 5.25
CA PRO A 460 -21.90 36.79 5.73
C PRO A 460 -22.25 36.68 7.22
N GLY A 461 -21.64 37.52 8.06
CA GLY A 461 -22.00 37.66 9.48
C GLY A 461 -20.87 37.48 10.50
N HIS A 462 -19.70 36.99 10.07
CA HIS A 462 -18.57 36.68 10.96
C HIS A 462 -17.33 37.54 10.63
N SER A 463 -17.14 38.67 11.31
CA SER A 463 -15.93 39.49 11.15
C SER A 463 -14.84 39.07 12.13
N PHE A 464 -14.11 37.99 11.86
CA PHE A 464 -12.96 37.61 12.68
C PHE A 464 -11.69 38.35 12.22
N LYS A 465 -11.09 39.16 13.10
CA LYS A 465 -9.82 39.85 12.81
C LYS A 465 -8.63 38.90 12.97
N ILE A 466 -8.44 38.01 11.98
CA ILE A 466 -7.25 37.13 11.91
C ILE A 466 -5.95 37.96 11.85
N GLN A 467 -6.02 39.19 11.34
CA GLN A 467 -4.88 40.11 11.18
C GLN A 467 -4.11 40.38 12.48
N ASP A 468 -4.78 40.29 13.64
CA ASP A 468 -4.17 40.53 14.94
C ASP A 468 -3.03 39.53 15.24
N PHE A 469 -3.02 38.36 14.58
CA PHE A 469 -2.00 37.33 14.76
C PHE A 469 -0.88 37.36 13.73
N ASN A 470 -0.91 38.27 12.74
CA ASN A 470 0.07 38.31 11.64
C ASN A 470 1.52 38.41 12.14
N ILE A 471 1.74 39.21 13.19
CA ILE A 471 3.06 39.39 13.82
C ILE A 471 3.52 38.06 14.43
N SER A 472 2.68 37.43 15.24
CA SER A 472 2.99 36.17 15.92
C SER A 472 3.20 35.01 14.96
N ILE A 473 2.48 34.98 13.85
CA ILE A 473 2.57 33.91 12.85
C ILE A 473 3.84 34.06 12.00
N SER A 474 4.27 35.29 11.74
CA SER A 474 5.51 35.56 11.01
C SER A 474 6.78 35.37 11.86
N ASP A 475 6.64 35.23 13.18
CA ASP A 475 7.74 34.97 14.09
C ASP A 475 8.40 33.60 13.82
N LYS A 476 9.72 33.50 13.99
CA LYS A 476 10.47 32.25 13.80
C LYS A 476 10.39 31.31 15.01
N THR A 477 9.97 31.83 16.16
CA THR A 477 9.93 31.14 17.45
C THR A 477 8.75 30.16 17.54
N PRO A 478 8.98 28.85 17.72
CA PRO A 478 7.92 27.84 17.79
C PRO A 478 6.81 28.11 18.80
N ILE A 479 7.18 28.58 19.99
CA ILE A 479 6.22 28.86 21.06
C ILE A 479 5.23 29.96 20.65
N VAL A 480 5.70 30.98 19.92
CA VAL A 480 4.90 32.16 19.55
C VAL A 480 3.87 31.79 18.48
N TYR A 481 4.29 31.17 17.38
CA TYR A 481 3.35 30.84 16.30
C TYR A 481 2.44 29.66 16.65
N LYS A 482 2.88 28.68 17.45
CA LYS A 482 1.99 27.59 17.94
C LYS A 482 0.95 28.10 18.93
N HIS A 483 1.30 29.10 19.75
CA HIS A 483 0.31 29.77 20.59
C HIS A 483 -0.74 30.50 19.75
N ALA A 484 -0.31 31.21 18.70
CA ALA A 484 -1.23 31.86 17.76
C ALA A 484 -2.13 30.84 17.03
N GLN A 485 -1.59 29.70 16.59
CA GLN A 485 -2.35 28.59 16.00
C GLN A 485 -3.48 28.11 16.94
N LEU A 486 -3.16 27.87 18.22
CA LEU A 486 -4.12 27.44 19.23
C LEU A 486 -5.22 28.49 19.45
N GLU A 487 -4.84 29.76 19.57
CA GLU A 487 -5.80 30.85 19.81
C GLU A 487 -6.72 31.06 18.60
N ILE A 488 -6.20 30.93 17.37
CA ILE A 488 -7.03 30.94 16.16
C ILE A 488 -8.03 29.78 16.18
N SER A 489 -7.58 28.56 16.49
CA SER A 489 -8.46 27.39 16.56
C SER A 489 -9.58 27.53 17.59
N LYS A 490 -9.27 28.09 18.79
CA LYS A 490 -10.27 28.39 19.83
C LYS A 490 -11.35 29.38 19.39
N ARG A 491 -11.00 30.34 18.53
CA ARG A 491 -11.95 31.33 18.04
C ARG A 491 -12.82 30.75 16.93
N LEU A 492 -12.22 30.00 16.00
CA LEU A 492 -12.93 29.34 14.91
C LEU A 492 -13.92 28.27 15.41
N SER A 493 -13.51 27.43 16.36
CA SER A 493 -14.40 26.41 16.97
C SER A 493 -15.65 27.00 17.63
N ARG A 494 -15.54 28.18 18.26
CA ARG A 494 -16.70 28.87 18.86
C ARG A 494 -17.63 29.48 17.82
N GLN A 495 -17.11 29.87 16.67
CA GLN A 495 -17.90 30.48 15.59
C GLN A 495 -18.58 29.43 14.72
N HIS A 496 -17.88 28.32 14.45
CA HIS A 496 -18.34 27.25 13.56
C HIS A 496 -18.49 25.92 14.31
N ALA A 497 -19.19 25.93 15.43
CA ALA A 497 -19.43 24.71 16.22
C ALA A 497 -20.25 23.66 15.43
N ASP A 498 -21.05 24.10 14.46
CA ASP A 498 -21.89 23.28 13.59
C ASP A 498 -21.09 22.32 12.68
N ILE A 499 -19.87 22.71 12.28
CA ILE A 499 -19.00 21.88 11.44
C ILE A 499 -17.99 21.05 12.25
N ALA A 500 -18.04 21.07 13.58
CA ALA A 500 -17.05 20.41 14.43
C ALA A 500 -16.86 18.91 14.12
N PHE A 501 -17.96 18.20 13.83
CA PHE A 501 -17.92 16.79 13.39
C PHE A 501 -17.12 16.60 12.09
N HIS A 502 -17.31 17.50 11.12
CA HIS A 502 -16.62 17.43 9.82
C HIS A 502 -15.13 17.74 9.95
N VAL A 503 -14.79 18.75 10.77
CA VAL A 503 -13.38 19.10 11.08
C VAL A 503 -12.69 17.93 11.78
N PHE A 504 -13.37 17.28 12.74
CA PHE A 504 -12.84 16.10 13.40
C PHE A 504 -12.67 14.91 12.44
N SER A 505 -13.63 14.68 11.54
CA SER A 505 -13.53 13.63 10.53
C SER A 505 -12.32 13.80 9.62
N GLU A 506 -12.05 15.02 9.15
CA GLU A 506 -10.88 15.34 8.31
C GLU A 506 -9.59 15.13 9.12
N PHE A 507 -9.56 15.59 10.38
CA PHE A 507 -8.45 15.36 11.30
C PHE A 507 -8.14 13.85 11.45
N SER A 508 -9.15 13.03 11.76
CA SER A 508 -8.97 11.61 12.03
C SER A 508 -8.50 10.83 10.79
N MET A 509 -8.93 11.26 9.60
CA MET A 509 -8.56 10.61 8.33
C MET A 509 -7.05 10.61 8.11
N PHE A 510 -6.37 11.72 8.41
CA PHE A 510 -4.92 11.87 8.18
C PHE A 510 -4.07 11.61 9.43
N TYR A 511 -4.64 11.68 10.64
CA TYR A 511 -3.87 11.64 11.90
C TYR A 511 -2.84 10.49 11.97
N LYS A 512 -3.21 9.29 11.53
CA LYS A 512 -2.36 8.09 11.58
C LYS A 512 -1.14 8.16 10.66
N ASP A 513 -1.26 8.85 9.52
CA ASP A 513 -0.23 8.92 8.48
C ASP A 513 0.73 10.10 8.69
N LEU A 514 0.48 10.91 9.74
CA LEU A 514 1.32 12.05 10.12
C LEU A 514 2.50 11.63 11.01
N GLN A 515 3.62 12.36 10.88
CA GLN A 515 4.78 12.22 11.77
C GLN A 515 4.41 12.54 13.23
N PRO A 516 5.03 11.90 14.25
CA PRO A 516 4.67 12.08 15.65
C PRO A 516 4.71 13.53 16.14
N ALA A 517 5.66 14.35 15.66
CA ALA A 517 5.72 15.77 16.02
C ALA A 517 4.52 16.57 15.48
N ALA A 518 4.05 16.22 14.27
CA ALA A 518 2.89 16.82 13.65
C ALA A 518 1.59 16.37 14.35
N GLN A 519 1.47 15.09 14.71
CA GLN A 519 0.35 14.55 15.50
C GLN A 519 0.17 15.33 16.81
N ARG A 520 1.25 15.52 17.59
CA ARG A 520 1.19 16.29 18.85
C ARG A 520 0.73 17.73 18.65
N SER A 521 1.26 18.40 17.64
CA SER A 521 0.88 19.79 17.34
C SER A 521 -0.58 19.89 16.92
N LEU A 522 -1.08 18.89 16.18
CA LEU A 522 -2.44 18.86 15.68
C LEU A 522 -3.46 18.55 16.77
N VAL A 523 -3.13 17.69 17.74
CA VAL A 523 -3.98 17.42 18.92
C VAL A 523 -4.29 18.70 19.68
N GLY A 524 -3.27 19.53 19.94
CA GLY A 524 -3.49 20.83 20.58
C GLY A 524 -4.48 21.73 19.81
N THR A 525 -4.48 21.60 18.49
CA THR A 525 -5.33 22.41 17.59
C THR A 525 -6.76 21.89 17.51
N ILE A 526 -6.99 20.57 17.62
CA ILE A 526 -8.33 19.98 17.51
C ILE A 526 -9.10 19.96 18.84
N ILE A 527 -8.41 20.02 20.00
CA ILE A 527 -9.05 20.03 21.33
C ILE A 527 -10.21 21.05 21.44
N PRO A 528 -10.04 22.34 21.03
CA PRO A 528 -11.14 23.30 21.09
C PRO A 528 -12.38 22.91 20.27
N TRP A 529 -12.21 22.18 19.16
CA TRP A 529 -13.32 21.71 18.33
C TRP A 529 -14.07 20.56 19.02
N LEU A 530 -13.34 19.59 19.57
CA LEU A 530 -13.94 18.49 20.32
C LEU A 530 -14.72 18.97 21.56
N GLN A 531 -14.28 20.05 22.20
CA GLN A 531 -15.00 20.67 23.32
C GLN A 531 -16.38 21.26 22.93
N THR A 532 -16.64 21.48 21.64
CA THR A 532 -17.94 21.95 21.12
C THR A 532 -18.85 20.82 20.65
N VAL A 533 -18.37 19.57 20.64
CA VAL A 533 -19.13 18.41 20.17
C VAL A 533 -20.11 17.93 21.23
N GLU A 534 -21.39 17.91 20.89
CA GLU A 534 -22.45 17.26 21.68
C GLU A 534 -22.76 15.89 21.05
N LEU A 535 -22.55 14.82 21.81
CA LEU A 535 -22.93 13.47 21.38
C LEU A 535 -24.43 13.29 21.64
N LEU A 536 -25.15 12.78 20.65
CA LEU A 536 -26.60 12.54 20.71
C LEU A 536 -26.91 11.08 20.38
N ASP A 537 -27.97 10.56 21.00
CA ASP A 537 -28.54 9.24 20.71
C ASP A 537 -29.56 9.31 19.57
N ASP A 538 -29.60 8.27 18.75
CA ASP A 538 -30.68 8.03 17.78
C ASP A 538 -31.93 7.47 18.47
N ALA A 539 -33.05 7.40 17.74
CA ALA A 539 -34.36 6.96 18.24
C ALA A 539 -34.37 5.57 18.92
N ASN A 540 -33.35 4.75 18.68
CA ASN A 540 -33.20 3.40 19.23
C ASN A 540 -32.29 3.33 20.47
N GLY A 541 -31.76 4.47 20.95
CA GLY A 541 -30.83 4.51 22.10
C GLY A 541 -29.40 4.10 21.76
N SER A 542 -29.02 4.12 20.49
CA SER A 542 -27.64 3.95 20.01
C SER A 542 -27.06 5.31 19.61
N PRO A 543 -25.73 5.52 19.61
CA PRO A 543 -25.15 6.79 19.20
C PRO A 543 -25.57 7.16 17.77
N SER A 544 -25.91 8.42 17.55
CA SER A 544 -26.20 8.94 16.21
C SER A 544 -25.03 8.74 15.24
N ALA A 545 -25.29 8.75 13.93
CA ALA A 545 -24.24 8.53 12.92
C ALA A 545 -23.01 9.46 13.10
N GLN A 546 -23.24 10.71 13.50
CA GLN A 546 -22.17 11.69 13.78
C GLN A 546 -21.42 11.35 15.07
N ALA A 547 -22.13 10.95 16.14
CA ALA A 547 -21.54 10.51 17.38
C ALA A 547 -20.72 9.22 17.19
N TYR A 548 -21.28 8.24 16.47
CA TYR A 548 -20.60 6.99 16.12
C TYR A 548 -19.30 7.26 15.35
N MET A 549 -19.32 8.15 14.35
CA MET A 549 -18.11 8.52 13.61
C MET A 549 -17.00 9.06 14.52
N VAL A 550 -17.33 9.98 15.45
CA VAL A 550 -16.35 10.53 16.39
C VAL A 550 -15.80 9.45 17.31
N LEU A 551 -16.68 8.64 17.90
CA LEU A 551 -16.32 7.61 18.88
C LEU A 551 -15.51 6.48 18.24
N ALA A 552 -15.92 6.00 17.07
CA ALA A 552 -15.21 4.96 16.33
C ALA A 552 -13.81 5.43 15.91
N ASN A 553 -13.69 6.66 15.39
CA ASN A 553 -12.39 7.20 14.98
C ASN A 553 -11.46 7.47 16.18
N LEU A 554 -11.98 7.96 17.32
CA LEU A 554 -11.18 8.10 18.55
C LEU A 554 -10.75 6.75 19.12
N LEU A 555 -11.62 5.74 19.05
CA LEU A 555 -11.29 4.38 19.46
C LEU A 555 -10.19 3.79 18.55
N GLU A 556 -10.29 3.96 17.23
CA GLU A 556 -9.23 3.53 16.30
C GLU A 556 -7.89 4.22 16.61
N ILE A 557 -7.91 5.53 16.88
CA ILE A 557 -6.72 6.29 17.30
C ILE A 557 -6.16 5.70 18.61
N THR A 558 -7.01 5.34 19.56
CA THR A 558 -6.60 4.78 20.87
C THR A 558 -5.97 3.40 20.70
N ILE A 559 -6.57 2.51 19.92
CA ILE A 559 -6.08 1.15 19.66
C ILE A 559 -4.70 1.21 18.99
N LYS A 560 -4.56 2.04 17.94
CA LYS A 560 -3.27 2.21 17.25
C LYS A 560 -2.20 2.89 18.09
N ALA A 561 -2.60 3.71 19.06
CA ALA A 561 -1.68 4.40 19.95
C ALA A 561 -1.16 3.53 21.11
N GLY A 562 -1.73 2.34 21.37
CA GLY A 562 -1.53 1.48 22.54
C GLY A 562 -0.24 1.68 23.35
N ASP A 563 0.91 1.34 22.78
CA ASP A 563 2.22 1.39 23.46
C ASP A 563 3.08 2.62 23.09
N SER A 564 2.52 3.59 22.38
CA SER A 564 3.25 4.75 21.87
C SER A 564 3.39 5.89 22.89
N LEU A 565 4.37 6.77 22.67
CA LEU A 565 4.57 8.03 23.40
C LEU A 565 3.42 9.06 23.23
N LEU A 566 2.27 8.68 22.66
CA LEU A 566 1.11 9.53 22.35
C LEU A 566 -0.05 9.37 23.34
N ASN A 567 0.12 8.57 24.41
CA ASN A 567 -0.95 8.30 25.38
C ASN A 567 -1.50 9.57 26.07
N ASN A 568 -0.67 10.60 26.28
CA ASN A 568 -1.12 11.87 26.85
C ASN A 568 -2.01 12.66 25.88
N GLU A 569 -1.68 12.61 24.59
CA GLU A 569 -2.40 13.25 23.51
C GLU A 569 -3.75 12.58 23.28
N VAL A 570 -3.79 11.24 23.25
CA VAL A 570 -5.05 10.47 23.17
C VAL A 570 -5.92 10.74 24.40
N LYS A 571 -5.34 10.76 25.62
CA LYS A 571 -6.04 11.16 26.84
C LYS A 571 -6.65 12.56 26.70
N ALA A 572 -5.91 13.52 26.16
CA ALA A 572 -6.41 14.88 25.97
C ALA A 572 -7.60 14.95 24.99
N LEU A 573 -7.62 14.11 23.94
CA LEU A 573 -8.76 14.02 23.00
C LEU A 573 -10.03 13.50 23.69
N TRP A 574 -9.92 12.42 24.47
CA TRP A 574 -11.06 11.88 25.25
C TRP A 574 -11.56 12.89 26.30
N LEU A 575 -10.62 13.56 27.00
CA LEU A 575 -10.97 14.60 27.97
C LEU A 575 -11.65 15.82 27.31
N ALA A 576 -11.30 16.16 26.07
CA ALA A 576 -11.92 17.27 25.36
C ALA A 576 -13.43 17.07 25.16
N LEU A 577 -13.89 15.83 24.93
CA LEU A 577 -15.32 15.52 24.78
C LEU A 577 -16.14 15.74 26.05
N ILE A 578 -15.52 15.69 27.23
CA ILE A 578 -16.23 15.78 28.53
C ILE A 578 -15.97 17.08 29.28
N THR A 579 -14.87 17.78 28.98
CA THR A 579 -14.52 19.09 29.57
C THR A 579 -15.23 20.27 28.89
N GLY A 580 -15.91 20.02 27.77
CA GLY A 580 -16.79 20.97 27.10
C GLY A 580 -18.09 21.23 27.86
N SER A 581 -19.04 21.93 27.22
CA SER A 581 -20.35 22.25 27.80
C SER A 581 -21.26 21.04 28.07
N HIS A 582 -20.85 19.84 27.61
CA HIS A 582 -21.69 18.66 27.50
C HIS A 582 -21.13 17.48 28.30
N VAL A 583 -21.16 17.58 29.64
CA VAL A 583 -20.76 16.49 30.56
C VAL A 583 -21.60 15.21 30.34
N SER A 584 -22.79 15.34 29.75
CA SER A 584 -23.66 14.23 29.32
C SER A 584 -22.99 13.27 28.33
N ASN A 585 -21.98 13.73 27.57
CA ASN A 585 -21.23 12.90 26.62
C ASN A 585 -20.62 11.65 27.26
N VAL A 586 -20.27 11.71 28.56
CA VAL A 586 -19.72 10.56 29.32
C VAL A 586 -20.63 9.34 29.20
N ARG A 587 -21.96 9.52 29.32
CA ARG A 587 -22.92 8.42 29.25
C ARG A 587 -22.86 7.71 27.90
N ILE A 588 -22.94 8.48 26.81
CA ILE A 588 -22.97 7.94 25.44
C ILE A 588 -21.66 7.24 25.11
N ILE A 589 -20.52 7.80 25.55
CA ILE A 589 -19.21 7.15 25.41
C ILE A 589 -19.22 5.79 26.13
N LEU A 590 -19.66 5.73 27.39
CA LEU A 590 -19.68 4.48 28.16
C LEU A 590 -20.64 3.46 27.54
N ASP A 591 -21.84 3.88 27.14
CA ASP A 591 -22.82 2.99 26.52
C ASP A 591 -22.31 2.43 25.19
N PHE A 592 -21.65 3.25 24.37
CA PHE A 592 -20.99 2.83 23.12
C PHE A 592 -19.90 1.80 23.37
N VAL A 593 -18.96 2.10 24.28
CA VAL A 593 -17.80 1.23 24.49
C VAL A 593 -18.21 -0.08 25.19
N ILE A 594 -19.17 -0.05 26.11
CA ILE A 594 -19.75 -1.26 26.73
C ILE A 594 -20.48 -2.10 25.69
N ALA A 595 -21.27 -1.48 24.79
CA ALA A 595 -21.93 -2.21 23.72
C ALA A 595 -20.92 -2.88 22.78
N LEU A 596 -19.84 -2.20 22.40
CA LEU A 596 -18.78 -2.79 21.58
C LEU A 596 -18.04 -3.94 22.28
N CYS A 597 -17.80 -3.83 23.59
CA CYS A 597 -17.23 -4.94 24.38
C CYS A 597 -18.12 -6.18 24.32
N LEU A 598 -19.44 -5.99 24.43
CA LEU A 598 -20.41 -7.09 24.38
C LEU A 598 -20.51 -7.71 22.99
N GLU A 599 -20.38 -6.91 21.93
CA GLU A 599 -20.45 -7.39 20.55
C GLU A 599 -19.18 -8.13 20.13
N ARG A 600 -18.00 -7.65 20.53
CA ARG A 600 -16.71 -8.24 20.10
C ARG A 600 -16.25 -9.44 20.95
N GLY A 601 -16.51 -9.45 22.25
CA GLY A 601 -16.11 -10.55 23.14
C GLY A 601 -14.58 -10.75 23.34
N GLU A 602 -13.73 -9.86 22.81
CA GLU A 602 -12.27 -10.00 22.88
C GLU A 602 -11.65 -9.42 24.16
N GLN A 603 -10.77 -10.17 24.82
CA GLN A 603 -10.09 -9.72 26.05
C GLN A 603 -9.13 -8.53 25.84
N ASN A 604 -8.43 -8.49 24.70
CA ASN A 604 -7.54 -7.38 24.36
C ASN A 604 -8.32 -6.06 24.19
N PHE A 605 -9.55 -6.15 23.69
CA PHE A 605 -10.42 -5.00 23.54
C PHE A 605 -10.79 -4.38 24.89
N VAL A 606 -11.09 -5.20 25.89
CA VAL A 606 -11.40 -4.76 27.26
C VAL A 606 -10.27 -3.91 27.85
N GLN A 607 -9.01 -4.17 27.50
CA GLN A 607 -7.87 -3.38 28.00
C GLN A 607 -7.86 -1.94 27.45
N TYR A 608 -8.18 -1.74 26.17
CA TYR A 608 -8.32 -0.40 25.60
C TYR A 608 -9.50 0.34 26.22
N VAL A 609 -10.60 -0.37 26.50
CA VAL A 609 -11.76 0.20 27.17
C VAL A 609 -11.44 0.64 28.60
N LYS A 610 -10.73 -0.19 29.37
CA LYS A 610 -10.21 0.17 30.70
C LYS A 610 -9.38 1.46 30.64
N GLN A 611 -8.51 1.57 29.63
CA GLN A 611 -7.70 2.77 29.40
C GLN A 611 -8.56 4.01 29.12
N ILE A 612 -9.57 3.91 28.24
CA ILE A 612 -10.51 5.01 27.94
C ILE A 612 -11.25 5.43 29.22
N VAL A 613 -11.79 4.47 29.97
CA VAL A 613 -12.51 4.74 31.23
C VAL A 613 -11.60 5.43 32.25
N ALA A 614 -10.34 5.01 32.38
CA ALA A 614 -9.34 5.66 33.22
C ALA A 614 -9.03 7.10 32.77
N PHE A 615 -8.97 7.35 31.45
CA PHE A 615 -8.80 8.70 30.93
C PHE A 615 -9.96 9.61 31.28
N LEU A 616 -11.20 9.12 31.15
CA LEU A 616 -12.40 9.88 31.50
C LEU A 616 -12.45 10.18 33.01
N ALA A 617 -12.14 9.20 33.86
CA ALA A 617 -12.17 9.34 35.33
C ALA A 617 -11.18 10.38 35.85
N ALA A 618 -10.06 10.59 35.17
CA ALA A 618 -9.13 11.67 35.51
C ALA A 618 -9.71 13.09 35.25
N GLY A 619 -10.80 13.21 34.47
CA GLY A 619 -11.40 14.48 34.07
C GLY A 619 -12.68 14.87 34.80
N SER A 620 -13.34 13.94 35.49
CA SER A 620 -14.59 14.20 36.21
C SER A 620 -14.69 13.28 37.44
N GLU A 621 -14.87 13.88 38.63
CA GLU A 621 -15.05 13.13 39.89
C GLU A 621 -16.38 12.35 39.93
N ASP A 622 -17.36 12.71 39.08
CA ASP A 622 -18.75 12.24 39.14
C ASP A 622 -19.08 11.06 38.20
N ILE A 623 -18.11 10.49 37.47
CA ILE A 623 -18.35 9.40 36.50
C ILE A 623 -19.03 8.18 37.14
N VAL A 624 -18.71 7.90 38.41
CA VAL A 624 -19.31 6.80 39.17
C VAL A 624 -20.81 7.04 39.44
N SER A 625 -21.28 8.28 39.45
CA SER A 625 -22.70 8.60 39.68
C SER A 625 -23.57 8.52 38.41
N ILE A 626 -22.97 8.68 37.23
CA ILE A 626 -23.69 8.80 35.95
C ILE A 626 -23.98 7.42 35.32
N GLY A 627 -23.07 6.45 35.47
CA GLY A 627 -23.20 5.11 34.87
C GLY A 627 -24.34 4.23 35.43
N PHE A 628 -24.92 4.58 36.59
CA PHE A 628 -25.91 3.73 37.28
C PHE A 628 -27.37 4.18 37.13
N ARG A 629 -27.65 5.29 36.43
CA ARG A 629 -28.99 5.90 36.47
C ARG A 629 -30.06 5.32 35.54
N ASP A 630 -29.71 4.61 34.45
CA ASP A 630 -30.70 4.16 33.45
C ASP A 630 -30.52 2.70 32.97
N SER A 631 -30.46 1.75 33.90
CA SER A 631 -30.46 0.30 33.59
C SER A 631 -31.87 -0.33 33.48
N SER A 632 -32.92 0.48 33.33
CA SER A 632 -34.33 0.01 33.41
C SER A 632 -35.09 -0.12 32.09
N SER A 633 -34.48 0.13 30.92
CA SER A 633 -35.24 0.14 29.66
C SER A 633 -34.48 -0.35 28.40
N SER A 634 -34.03 -1.62 28.37
CA SER A 634 -33.97 -2.40 27.11
C SER A 634 -33.67 -3.87 27.41
N GLY A 635 -34.47 -4.78 26.85
CA GLY A 635 -34.52 -6.20 27.22
C GLY A 635 -33.39 -7.10 26.69
N HIS A 636 -32.16 -6.59 26.55
CA HIS A 636 -30.99 -7.40 26.17
C HIS A 636 -30.02 -7.51 27.36
N SER A 637 -29.85 -8.74 27.86
CA SER A 637 -28.87 -9.22 28.86
C SER A 637 -28.32 -8.19 29.88
N THR A 638 -29.19 -7.71 30.78
CA THR A 638 -28.83 -6.87 31.94
C THR A 638 -27.68 -7.44 32.80
N SER A 639 -27.46 -8.76 32.79
CA SER A 639 -26.37 -9.43 33.52
C SER A 639 -24.98 -9.16 32.92
N ALA A 640 -24.82 -9.16 31.60
CA ALA A 640 -23.51 -9.03 30.95
C ALA A 640 -22.98 -7.58 31.02
N ARG A 641 -23.88 -6.58 30.91
CA ARG A 641 -23.55 -5.16 31.14
C ARG A 641 -23.06 -4.91 32.57
N GLY A 642 -23.70 -5.54 33.56
CA GLY A 642 -23.31 -5.43 34.98
C GLY A 642 -21.91 -5.99 35.26
N GLN A 643 -21.56 -7.13 34.66
CA GLN A 643 -20.24 -7.77 34.78
C GLN A 643 -19.14 -6.88 34.17
N LEU A 644 -19.33 -6.37 32.96
CA LEU A 644 -18.37 -5.46 32.32
C LEU A 644 -18.23 -4.14 33.09
N SER A 645 -19.33 -3.59 33.59
CA SER A 645 -19.30 -2.36 34.40
C SER A 645 -18.48 -2.55 35.69
N LEU A 646 -18.61 -3.71 36.35
CA LEU A 646 -17.77 -4.05 37.50
C LEU A 646 -16.29 -4.08 37.11
N ILE A 647 -15.94 -4.80 36.03
CA ILE A 647 -14.55 -4.94 35.54
C ILE A 647 -13.92 -3.57 35.25
N LEU A 648 -14.68 -2.64 34.69
CA LEU A 648 -14.21 -1.28 34.39
C LEU A 648 -14.07 -0.40 35.63
N LEU A 649 -14.86 -0.66 36.68
CA LEU A 649 -14.82 0.11 37.92
C LEU A 649 -13.66 -0.30 38.84
N VAL A 650 -13.17 -1.55 38.79
CA VAL A 650 -12.11 -2.06 39.69
C VAL A 650 -10.86 -1.18 39.62
N ASP A 651 -10.44 -0.82 38.41
CA ASP A 651 -9.22 -0.03 38.16
C ASP A 651 -9.42 1.44 38.57
N LEU A 652 -10.66 1.94 38.55
CA LEU A 652 -10.98 3.29 39.02
C LEU A 652 -10.90 3.41 40.55
N MET A 653 -11.19 2.34 41.30
CA MET A 653 -11.08 2.35 42.76
C MET A 653 -9.63 2.52 43.25
N ILE A 654 -8.63 2.01 42.50
CA ILE A 654 -7.21 2.24 42.78
C ILE A 654 -6.85 3.73 42.62
N SER A 655 -7.54 4.43 41.72
CA SER A 655 -7.27 5.84 41.39
C SER A 655 -7.82 6.83 42.44
N GLY A 656 -8.35 6.36 43.56
CA GLY A 656 -8.81 7.20 44.68
C GLY A 656 -10.17 7.87 44.45
N VAL A 657 -11.02 7.32 43.57
CA VAL A 657 -12.35 7.89 43.28
C VAL A 657 -13.24 7.87 44.53
N LYS A 658 -14.04 8.93 44.74
CA LYS A 658 -14.99 9.03 45.86
C LYS A 658 -16.31 8.35 45.50
N VAL A 659 -16.51 7.14 46.01
CA VAL A 659 -17.81 6.46 45.94
C VAL A 659 -18.75 7.11 46.97
N ALA A 660 -19.92 7.58 46.52
CA ALA A 660 -20.95 8.09 47.41
C ALA A 660 -21.43 6.97 48.36
N ALA A 661 -21.62 7.29 49.65
CA ALA A 661 -21.94 6.30 50.67
C ALA A 661 -23.22 5.49 50.36
N GLU A 662 -24.15 6.07 49.60
CA GLU A 662 -25.39 5.42 49.16
C GLU A 662 -25.18 4.28 48.15
N HIS A 663 -24.06 4.27 47.42
CA HIS A 663 -23.76 3.24 46.43
C HIS A 663 -22.88 2.09 46.97
N ILE A 664 -22.28 2.25 48.16
CA ILE A 664 -21.44 1.22 48.79
C ILE A 664 -22.21 -0.09 49.02
N PRO A 665 -23.45 -0.10 49.54
CA PRO A 665 -24.21 -1.34 49.73
C PRO A 665 -24.50 -2.07 48.41
N LEU A 666 -24.79 -1.32 47.34
CA LEU A 666 -25.04 -1.89 46.02
C LEU A 666 -23.77 -2.53 45.45
N LEU A 667 -22.62 -1.85 45.55
CA LEU A 667 -21.34 -2.39 45.10
C LEU A 667 -20.97 -3.65 45.89
N LEU A 668 -21.13 -3.66 47.21
CA LEU A 668 -20.92 -4.87 48.02
C LEU A 668 -21.85 -6.00 47.60
N GLN A 669 -23.13 -5.70 47.32
CA GLN A 669 -24.07 -6.71 46.84
C GLN A 669 -23.64 -7.27 45.47
N VAL A 670 -23.24 -6.42 44.53
CA VAL A 670 -22.77 -6.84 43.19
C VAL A 670 -21.51 -7.68 43.31
N VAL A 671 -20.54 -7.24 44.10
CA VAL A 671 -19.29 -7.97 44.37
C VAL A 671 -19.57 -9.34 44.98
N MET A 672 -20.47 -9.43 45.95
CA MET A 672 -20.84 -10.70 46.58
C MET A 672 -21.60 -11.63 45.64
N VAL A 673 -22.44 -11.09 44.75
CA VAL A 673 -23.17 -11.87 43.73
C VAL A 673 -22.24 -12.37 42.62
N LEU A 674 -21.16 -11.64 42.33
CA LEU A 674 -20.17 -12.01 41.31
C LEU A 674 -18.92 -12.70 41.90
N TRP A 675 -18.90 -12.94 43.21
CA TRP A 675 -17.75 -13.50 43.94
C TRP A 675 -17.42 -14.94 43.54
N ASP A 676 -18.45 -15.71 43.18
CA ASP A 676 -18.39 -17.10 42.74
C ASP A 676 -18.70 -17.24 41.25
N HIS A 677 -18.59 -16.16 40.47
CA HIS A 677 -18.94 -16.17 39.06
C HIS A 677 -18.12 -17.19 38.26
N TYR A 678 -18.77 -17.94 37.36
CA TYR A 678 -18.13 -19.03 36.60
C TYR A 678 -17.01 -18.57 35.65
N THR A 679 -17.03 -17.30 35.23
CA THR A 679 -15.95 -16.67 34.44
C THR A 679 -14.84 -16.17 35.38
N PRO A 680 -13.60 -16.71 35.32
CA PRO A 680 -12.51 -16.36 36.25
C PRO A 680 -12.19 -14.87 36.28
N MET A 681 -12.17 -14.19 35.13
CA MET A 681 -11.95 -12.75 35.06
C MET A 681 -12.99 -11.95 35.86
N VAL A 682 -14.28 -12.32 35.80
CA VAL A 682 -15.34 -11.61 36.54
C VAL A 682 -15.17 -11.83 38.05
N GLN A 683 -14.84 -13.07 38.44
CA GLN A 683 -14.57 -13.44 39.83
C GLN A 683 -13.34 -12.71 40.39
N GLU A 684 -12.21 -12.72 39.67
CA GLU A 684 -10.99 -12.00 40.05
C GLU A 684 -11.24 -10.50 40.19
N GLN A 685 -11.99 -9.91 39.27
CA GLN A 685 -12.32 -8.48 39.31
C GLN A 685 -13.28 -8.16 40.47
N ALA A 686 -14.22 -9.04 40.82
CA ALA A 686 -15.04 -8.90 42.03
C ALA A 686 -14.20 -8.97 43.33
N GLN A 687 -13.24 -9.91 43.39
CA GLN A 687 -12.31 -10.03 44.52
C GLN A 687 -11.42 -8.79 44.65
N CYS A 688 -10.83 -8.34 43.53
CA CYS A 688 -10.04 -7.11 43.48
C CYS A 688 -10.87 -5.89 43.88
N MET A 689 -12.14 -5.79 43.46
CA MET A 689 -13.04 -4.72 43.88
C MET A 689 -13.18 -4.67 45.41
N LEU A 690 -13.40 -5.82 46.07
CA LEU A 690 -13.53 -5.85 47.53
C LEU A 690 -12.22 -5.45 48.21
N VAL A 691 -11.08 -5.95 47.73
CA VAL A 691 -9.76 -5.57 48.24
C VAL A 691 -9.54 -4.08 48.12
N HIS A 692 -9.85 -3.47 46.97
CA HIS A 692 -9.73 -2.03 46.76
C HIS A 692 -10.71 -1.24 47.64
N MET A 693 -11.94 -1.72 47.82
CA MET A 693 -12.92 -1.10 48.72
C MET A 693 -12.46 -1.14 50.18
N ILE A 694 -11.93 -2.27 50.67
CA ILE A 694 -11.38 -2.38 52.04
C ILE A 694 -10.18 -1.43 52.19
N HIS A 695 -9.25 -1.45 51.23
CA HIS A 695 -8.06 -0.62 51.29
C HIS A 695 -8.40 0.88 51.24
N GLU A 696 -9.22 1.32 50.28
CA GLU A 696 -9.50 2.75 50.09
C GLU A 696 -10.49 3.32 51.10
N LEU A 697 -11.57 2.59 51.45
CA LEU A 697 -12.63 3.11 52.33
C LEU A 697 -12.35 2.86 53.82
N VAL A 698 -11.69 1.75 54.15
CA VAL A 698 -11.45 1.34 55.55
C VAL A 698 -10.02 1.71 55.98
N ILE A 699 -9.00 1.29 55.23
CA ILE A 699 -7.59 1.49 55.62
C ILE A 699 -7.12 2.93 55.36
N CYS A 700 -7.42 3.50 54.20
CA CYS A 700 -6.94 4.84 53.80
C CYS A 700 -7.83 5.99 54.30
N ARG A 701 -9.15 5.81 54.36
CA ARG A 701 -10.10 6.92 54.66
C ARG A 701 -10.71 6.90 56.07
N GLY A 702 -10.46 5.87 56.87
CA GLY A 702 -10.81 5.86 58.30
C GLY A 702 -12.29 6.15 58.58
N TYR A 703 -13.21 5.62 57.77
CA TYR A 703 -14.65 5.80 57.97
C TYR A 703 -15.17 5.15 59.26
N LEU A 704 -14.41 4.22 59.84
CA LEU A 704 -14.58 3.74 61.20
C LEU A 704 -13.63 4.54 62.09
N GLY A 705 -14.19 5.52 62.79
CA GLY A 705 -13.43 6.37 63.70
C GLY A 705 -12.77 5.53 64.80
N GLY A 706 -11.43 5.51 64.78
CA GLY A 706 -10.58 4.99 65.86
C GLY A 706 -10.70 3.49 66.08
N GLU A 707 -9.90 2.68 65.40
CA GLU A 707 -9.77 1.25 65.70
C GLU A 707 -8.30 0.82 65.81
N ASP A 708 -8.08 -0.11 66.74
CA ASP A 708 -6.81 -0.65 67.22
C ASP A 708 -5.91 -1.21 66.10
N GLU A 709 -4.60 -1.19 66.34
CA GLU A 709 -3.56 -1.80 65.48
C GLU A 709 -3.87 -3.28 65.13
N THR A 710 -4.62 -3.96 66.01
CA THR A 710 -5.06 -5.35 65.84
C THR A 710 -6.11 -5.53 64.76
N SER A 711 -7.11 -4.64 64.67
CA SER A 711 -8.16 -4.71 63.64
C SER A 711 -7.60 -4.46 62.24
N ARG A 712 -6.55 -3.62 62.13
CA ARG A 712 -5.84 -3.41 60.87
C ARG A 712 -5.09 -4.67 60.41
N ALA A 713 -4.42 -5.36 61.33
CA ALA A 713 -3.72 -6.60 61.02
C ALA A 713 -4.68 -7.72 60.58
N GLU A 714 -5.87 -7.81 61.18
CA GLU A 714 -6.92 -8.77 60.78
C GLU A 714 -7.48 -8.46 59.38
N MET A 715 -7.61 -7.18 59.01
CA MET A 715 -8.03 -6.78 57.66
C MET A 715 -6.95 -7.05 56.62
N GLU A 716 -5.68 -6.81 56.95
CA GLU A 716 -4.55 -7.15 56.08
C GLU A 716 -4.45 -8.67 55.87
N ASP A 717 -4.65 -9.47 56.93
CA ASP A 717 -4.75 -10.94 56.84
C ASP A 717 -5.93 -11.40 55.96
N LEU A 718 -7.09 -10.74 56.04
CA LEU A 718 -8.23 -11.02 55.15
C LEU A 718 -7.90 -10.68 53.69
N ILE A 719 -7.25 -9.56 53.42
CA ILE A 719 -6.81 -9.18 52.07
C ILE A 719 -5.83 -10.22 51.52
N ASP A 720 -4.88 -10.67 52.33
CA ASP A 720 -3.90 -11.68 51.93
C ASP A 720 -4.55 -13.04 51.67
N LYS A 721 -5.58 -13.42 52.44
CA LYS A 721 -6.40 -14.61 52.18
C LYS A 721 -7.19 -14.51 50.87
N ILE A 722 -7.76 -13.34 50.55
CA ILE A 722 -8.44 -13.11 49.27
C ILE A 722 -7.44 -13.20 48.10
N ARG A 723 -6.27 -12.55 48.21
CA ARG A 723 -5.22 -12.55 47.17
C ARG A 723 -4.56 -13.92 46.95
N SER A 724 -4.40 -14.70 48.01
CA SER A 724 -3.83 -16.05 47.96
C SER A 724 -4.84 -17.13 47.56
N LEU A 725 -6.08 -16.74 47.27
CA LEU A 725 -7.17 -17.63 46.92
C LEU A 725 -7.42 -18.71 47.97
N ASP A 726 -7.36 -18.34 49.25
CA ASP A 726 -7.56 -19.25 50.38
C ASP A 726 -8.98 -19.85 50.36
N GLN A 727 -9.08 -21.18 50.54
CA GLN A 727 -10.35 -21.92 50.55
C GLN A 727 -11.35 -21.43 51.61
N SER A 728 -10.89 -20.71 52.64
CA SER A 728 -11.75 -20.11 53.67
C SER A 728 -12.55 -18.89 53.18
N VAL A 729 -12.14 -18.25 52.08
CA VAL A 729 -12.75 -17.00 51.55
C VAL A 729 -13.28 -17.19 50.12
N ILE A 730 -13.04 -18.35 49.51
CA ILE A 730 -13.54 -18.71 48.17
C ILE A 730 -14.60 -19.80 48.27
N TRP A 731 -15.71 -19.58 47.59
CA TRP A 731 -16.74 -20.56 47.32
C TRP A 731 -16.84 -20.74 45.80
N THR A 732 -16.92 -21.98 45.34
CA THR A 732 -17.15 -22.26 43.92
C THR A 732 -18.64 -22.22 43.63
N TYR A 733 -19.04 -21.77 42.43
CA TYR A 733 -20.45 -21.66 42.00
C TYR A 733 -21.26 -22.95 42.24
N GLU A 734 -20.59 -24.10 42.25
CA GLU A 734 -21.19 -25.42 42.44
C GLU A 734 -21.43 -25.79 43.92
N ASP A 735 -20.84 -25.08 44.88
CA ASP A 735 -20.88 -25.46 46.31
C ASP A 735 -22.27 -25.29 46.96
N LYS A 736 -23.21 -24.58 46.31
CA LYS A 736 -24.52 -24.24 46.92
C LYS A 736 -25.77 -24.49 46.09
N ASN A 737 -25.69 -25.28 45.02
CA ASN A 737 -26.91 -25.88 44.46
C ASN A 737 -27.27 -27.17 45.22
N GLY A 738 -27.68 -26.96 46.48
CA GLY A 738 -28.56 -27.83 47.26
C GLY A 738 -28.15 -29.29 47.42
N ASN A 739 -27.37 -29.60 48.45
CA ASN A 739 -27.32 -30.97 48.99
C ASN A 739 -28.24 -31.08 50.22
N GLY A 740 -29.48 -31.51 49.99
CA GLY A 740 -30.43 -31.96 50.98
C GLY A 740 -30.59 -33.48 50.93
N ARG A 741 -29.58 -34.21 51.43
CA ARG A 741 -29.56 -35.63 51.79
C ARG A 741 -29.51 -36.67 50.65
N ASN A 742 -28.59 -37.60 50.88
CA ASN A 742 -28.30 -38.88 50.22
C ASN A 742 -27.34 -38.77 49.04
N GLY A 743 -26.21 -39.47 49.19
CA GLY A 743 -25.12 -39.49 48.23
C GLY A 743 -25.57 -40.05 46.89
N ASP A 744 -25.55 -39.16 45.91
CA ASP A 744 -25.17 -39.44 44.53
C ASP A 744 -24.81 -38.07 43.93
N HIS A 745 -23.52 -37.75 43.82
CA HIS A 745 -23.07 -36.50 43.21
C HIS A 745 -23.20 -36.62 41.69
N SER A 746 -24.43 -36.54 41.17
CA SER A 746 -24.65 -36.25 39.76
C SER A 746 -24.46 -34.75 39.53
N LEU A 747 -23.25 -34.29 39.22
CA LEU A 747 -23.13 -33.26 38.19
C LEU A 747 -23.87 -33.87 36.98
N PRO A 748 -24.89 -33.25 36.39
CA PRO A 748 -25.52 -33.81 35.21
C PRO A 748 -24.54 -33.60 34.06
N THR A 749 -23.55 -34.49 33.92
CA THR A 749 -22.96 -34.81 32.63
C THR A 749 -24.07 -35.51 31.85
N ASN A 750 -25.07 -34.74 31.43
CA ASN A 750 -26.12 -35.24 30.58
C ASN A 750 -25.39 -35.67 29.31
N GLN A 751 -25.30 -36.98 29.08
CA GLN A 751 -24.52 -37.54 27.97
C GLN A 751 -24.99 -36.94 26.62
N PHE A 752 -26.23 -36.45 26.58
CA PHE A 752 -26.81 -35.60 25.54
C PHE A 752 -26.14 -34.23 25.36
N MET A 753 -25.81 -33.50 26.44
CA MET A 753 -25.09 -32.21 26.34
C MET A 753 -23.66 -32.42 25.85
N LEU A 754 -22.99 -33.45 26.35
CA LEU A 754 -21.67 -33.83 25.83
C LEU A 754 -21.75 -34.25 24.36
N ALA A 755 -22.78 -35.02 23.97
CA ALA A 755 -23.00 -35.40 22.58
C ALA A 755 -23.23 -34.18 21.68
N ASP A 756 -24.03 -33.18 22.10
CA ASP A 756 -24.25 -31.96 21.30
C ASP A 756 -22.97 -31.15 21.13
N MET A 757 -22.18 -30.99 22.20
CA MET A 757 -20.87 -30.33 22.13
C MET A 757 -19.91 -31.05 21.19
N LEU A 758 -19.86 -32.38 21.24
CA LEU A 758 -19.00 -33.18 20.36
C LEU A 758 -19.50 -33.19 18.90
N ALA A 759 -20.81 -33.14 18.65
CA ALA A 759 -21.37 -33.01 17.31
C ALA A 759 -20.96 -31.68 16.68
N ARG A 760 -21.08 -30.59 17.43
CA ARG A 760 -20.64 -29.26 17.02
C ARG A 760 -19.14 -29.22 16.74
N LEU A 761 -18.34 -29.71 17.69
CA LEU A 761 -16.88 -29.81 17.53
C LEU A 761 -16.48 -30.66 16.32
N SER A 762 -17.22 -31.74 16.01
CA SER A 762 -16.91 -32.58 14.85
C SER A 762 -17.09 -31.87 13.50
N ASN A 763 -17.95 -30.84 13.45
CA ASN A 763 -18.17 -30.05 12.24
C ASN A 763 -17.21 -28.86 12.14
N THR A 764 -16.68 -28.37 13.26
CA THR A 764 -15.89 -27.13 13.31
C THR A 764 -14.40 -27.35 13.59
N ALA A 765 -14.00 -28.50 14.15
CA ALA A 765 -12.59 -28.78 14.44
C ALA A 765 -11.77 -28.91 13.16
N ALA A 766 -10.50 -28.49 13.21
CA ALA A 766 -9.58 -28.52 12.08
C ALA A 766 -10.08 -27.76 10.83
N ASP A 767 -10.89 -26.71 11.04
CA ASP A 767 -11.34 -25.81 9.97
C ASP A 767 -10.30 -24.74 9.63
N ASP A 768 -10.33 -24.25 8.38
CA ASP A 768 -9.42 -23.22 7.89
C ASP A 768 -9.93 -21.81 8.19
N ASP A 769 -11.23 -21.65 8.51
CA ASP A 769 -11.85 -20.36 8.80
C ASP A 769 -11.62 -19.92 10.27
N ALA A 770 -11.04 -18.73 10.46
CA ALA A 770 -10.71 -18.19 11.78
C ALA A 770 -11.95 -17.97 12.68
N GLU A 771 -13.11 -17.65 12.10
CA GLU A 771 -14.35 -17.50 12.87
C GLU A 771 -14.85 -18.86 13.38
N ILE A 772 -14.77 -19.90 12.55
CA ILE A 772 -15.16 -21.28 12.92
C ILE A 772 -14.17 -21.87 13.94
N GLN A 773 -12.88 -21.59 13.79
CA GLN A 773 -11.84 -22.00 14.75
C GLN A 773 -12.07 -21.42 16.14
N THR A 774 -12.52 -20.17 16.24
CA THR A 774 -12.86 -19.54 17.54
C THR A 774 -13.91 -20.35 18.28
N PHE A 775 -14.93 -20.82 17.58
CA PHE A 775 -15.98 -21.67 18.15
C PHE A 775 -15.48 -23.05 18.59
N SER A 776 -14.61 -23.69 17.80
CA SER A 776 -13.95 -24.95 18.18
C SER A 776 -13.10 -24.78 19.44
N MET A 777 -12.38 -23.68 19.55
CA MET A 777 -11.55 -23.35 20.72
C MET A 777 -12.40 -23.11 21.97
N GLU A 778 -13.54 -22.42 21.87
CA GLU A 778 -14.47 -22.26 23.00
C GLU A 778 -14.95 -23.61 23.54
N ILE A 779 -15.29 -24.55 22.64
CA ILE A 779 -15.68 -25.91 23.05
C ILE A 779 -14.51 -26.62 23.73
N LEU A 780 -13.30 -26.58 23.16
CA LEU A 780 -12.13 -27.24 23.72
C LEU A 780 -11.74 -26.68 25.10
N VAL A 781 -11.71 -25.35 25.26
CA VAL A 781 -11.44 -24.70 26.56
C VAL A 781 -12.52 -25.05 27.59
N THR A 782 -13.78 -25.15 27.15
CA THR A 782 -14.87 -25.62 28.02
C THR A 782 -14.64 -27.07 28.46
N LEU A 783 -14.24 -27.97 27.55
CA LEU A 783 -13.89 -29.34 27.87
C LEU A 783 -12.68 -29.43 28.81
N THR A 784 -11.65 -28.61 28.60
CA THR A 784 -10.50 -28.50 29.52
C THR A 784 -10.93 -28.08 30.91
N THR A 785 -11.80 -27.08 31.01
CA THR A 785 -12.32 -26.60 32.30
C THR A 785 -13.13 -27.70 33.00
N LEU A 786 -14.00 -28.40 32.26
CA LEU A 786 -14.76 -29.55 32.75
C LEU A 786 -13.83 -30.65 33.28
N ILE A 787 -12.85 -31.07 32.48
CA ILE A 787 -11.88 -32.12 32.85
C ILE A 787 -11.05 -31.68 34.05
N THR A 788 -10.74 -30.40 34.19
CA THR A 788 -10.03 -29.83 35.34
C THR A 788 -10.87 -29.85 36.62
N LYS A 789 -12.21 -29.86 36.53
CA LYS A 789 -13.10 -29.95 37.69
C LYS A 789 -13.52 -31.38 38.08
N LEU A 790 -13.52 -32.32 37.13
CA LEU A 790 -13.84 -33.73 37.40
C LEU A 790 -12.72 -34.45 38.16
N ASP A 791 -13.10 -35.33 39.09
CA ASP A 791 -12.21 -36.27 39.78
C ASP A 791 -11.90 -37.50 38.91
N GLY A 792 -10.84 -38.24 39.27
CA GLY A 792 -10.32 -39.34 38.47
C GLY A 792 -11.34 -40.43 38.16
N ASP A 793 -12.17 -40.82 39.15
CA ASP A 793 -13.18 -41.86 38.97
C ASP A 793 -14.28 -41.44 37.98
N ARG A 794 -14.67 -40.17 37.98
CA ARG A 794 -15.66 -39.63 37.04
C ARG A 794 -15.09 -39.41 35.64
N LEU A 795 -13.80 -39.13 35.53
CA LEU A 795 -13.10 -39.09 34.23
C LEU A 795 -13.02 -40.50 33.61
N LEU A 796 -12.76 -41.53 34.41
CA LEU A 796 -12.76 -42.93 33.94
C LEU A 796 -14.13 -43.40 33.48
N ALA A 797 -15.22 -42.86 34.06
CA ALA A 797 -16.58 -43.13 33.62
C ALA A 797 -16.91 -42.53 32.24
N LEU A 798 -16.08 -41.61 31.72
CA LEU A 798 -16.29 -40.90 30.45
C LEU A 798 -15.08 -41.04 29.51
N PRO A 799 -14.75 -42.26 29.04
CA PRO A 799 -13.62 -42.47 28.13
C PRO A 799 -13.76 -41.69 26.81
N GLN A 800 -14.96 -41.23 26.46
CA GLN A 800 -15.21 -40.40 25.28
C GLN A 800 -14.45 -39.07 25.33
N LEU A 801 -14.29 -38.46 26.51
CA LEU A 801 -13.50 -37.24 26.66
C LEU A 801 -12.00 -37.49 26.38
N PHE A 802 -11.49 -38.64 26.79
CA PHE A 802 -10.12 -39.06 26.50
C PHE A 802 -9.90 -39.25 24.99
N TRP A 803 -10.81 -39.95 24.30
CA TRP A 803 -10.71 -40.17 22.86
C TRP A 803 -10.98 -38.91 22.03
N THR A 804 -11.76 -37.96 22.53
CA THR A 804 -11.89 -36.62 21.93
C THR A 804 -10.56 -35.88 21.98
N MET A 805 -9.88 -35.89 23.14
CA MET A 805 -8.53 -35.33 23.27
C MET A 805 -7.55 -36.00 22.30
N CYS A 806 -7.55 -37.33 22.19
CA CYS A 806 -6.71 -38.04 21.22
C CYS A 806 -6.99 -37.63 19.76
N ALA A 807 -8.24 -37.35 19.40
CA ALA A 807 -8.59 -36.86 18.08
C ALA A 807 -8.08 -35.41 17.86
N CYS A 808 -8.27 -34.52 18.83
CA CYS A 808 -7.80 -33.14 18.77
C CYS A 808 -6.28 -33.01 18.80
N LEU A 809 -5.57 -33.96 19.43
CA LEU A 809 -4.11 -34.08 19.29
C LEU A 809 -3.68 -34.34 17.85
N GLU A 810 -4.55 -34.79 16.94
CA GLU A 810 -4.25 -34.91 15.50
C GLU A 810 -4.60 -33.66 14.68
N SER A 811 -5.25 -32.64 15.28
CA SER A 811 -5.71 -31.44 14.58
C SER A 811 -4.61 -30.74 13.77
N VAL A 812 -5.00 -30.19 12.63
CA VAL A 812 -4.12 -29.37 11.78
C VAL A 812 -3.90 -27.98 12.37
N ASN A 813 -4.82 -27.51 13.22
CA ASN A 813 -4.71 -26.23 13.88
C ASN A 813 -3.82 -26.35 15.13
N GLU A 814 -2.85 -25.46 15.24
CA GLU A 814 -1.91 -25.43 16.35
C GLU A 814 -2.59 -25.14 17.70
N LEU A 815 -3.55 -24.23 17.75
CA LEU A 815 -4.22 -23.85 18.99
C LEU A 815 -5.06 -24.99 19.55
N GLU A 816 -5.79 -25.69 18.67
CA GLU A 816 -6.54 -26.90 19.04
C GLU A 816 -5.61 -28.00 19.58
N PHE A 817 -4.42 -28.15 18.97
CA PHE A 817 -3.41 -29.08 19.45
C PHE A 817 -2.85 -28.69 20.83
N ILE A 818 -2.50 -27.42 21.03
CA ILE A 818 -1.98 -26.93 22.33
C ILE A 818 -3.01 -27.19 23.44
N GLU A 819 -4.28 -26.90 23.18
CA GLU A 819 -5.36 -27.15 24.13
C GLU A 819 -5.53 -28.66 24.42
N ALA A 820 -5.45 -29.51 23.39
CA ALA A 820 -5.49 -30.96 23.57
C ALA A 820 -4.30 -31.50 24.40
N VAL A 821 -3.10 -30.92 24.25
CA VAL A 821 -1.93 -31.24 25.08
C VAL A 821 -2.15 -30.80 26.53
N THR A 822 -2.78 -29.64 26.76
CA THR A 822 -3.18 -29.17 28.10
C THR A 822 -4.19 -30.12 28.75
N ILE A 823 -5.17 -30.61 27.99
CA ILE A 823 -6.11 -31.63 28.46
C ILE A 823 -5.36 -32.92 28.84
N LEU A 824 -4.41 -33.37 28.02
CA LEU A 824 -3.58 -34.54 28.34
C LEU A 824 -2.77 -34.33 29.64
N GLU A 825 -2.25 -33.13 29.89
CA GLU A 825 -1.57 -32.80 31.15
C GLU A 825 -2.46 -33.06 32.38
N GLN A 826 -3.73 -32.63 32.29
CA GLN A 826 -4.73 -32.84 33.34
C GLN A 826 -5.04 -34.31 33.56
N TYR A 827 -5.18 -35.10 32.49
CA TYR A 827 -5.37 -36.54 32.59
C TYR A 827 -4.20 -37.22 33.31
N LEU A 828 -2.97 -36.92 32.91
CA LEU A 828 -1.78 -37.49 33.53
C LEU A 828 -1.65 -37.09 35.01
N CYS A 829 -2.17 -35.92 35.41
CA CYS A 829 -2.17 -35.47 36.81
C CYS A 829 -3.22 -36.18 37.67
N LYS A 830 -4.34 -36.63 37.08
CA LYS A 830 -5.49 -37.15 37.80
C LYS A 830 -5.63 -38.67 37.75
N LEU A 831 -5.09 -39.31 36.72
CA LEU A 831 -5.15 -40.76 36.52
C LEU A 831 -3.76 -41.38 36.56
N ASP A 832 -3.66 -42.57 37.15
CA ASP A 832 -2.44 -43.38 37.07
C ASP A 832 -2.47 -44.24 35.81
N PHE A 833 -1.77 -43.77 34.78
CA PHE A 833 -1.60 -44.49 33.51
C PHE A 833 -0.71 -45.73 33.62
N SER A 834 -0.07 -45.98 34.76
CA SER A 834 0.66 -47.24 35.04
C SER A 834 -0.30 -48.36 35.49
N SER A 835 -1.51 -48.01 35.92
CA SER A 835 -2.51 -48.98 36.39
C SER A 835 -3.13 -49.77 35.23
N PRO A 836 -3.10 -51.12 35.25
CA PRO A 836 -3.67 -51.92 34.17
C PRO A 836 -5.18 -51.74 34.04
N THR A 837 -5.89 -51.43 35.14
CA THR A 837 -7.34 -51.16 35.12
C THR A 837 -7.67 -49.88 34.38
N VAL A 838 -6.90 -48.81 34.62
CA VAL A 838 -7.07 -47.53 33.91
C VAL A 838 -6.81 -47.71 32.41
N GLN A 839 -5.72 -48.41 32.06
CA GLN A 839 -5.39 -48.72 30.68
C GLN A 839 -6.49 -49.52 29.99
N GLN A 840 -7.03 -50.54 30.65
CA GLN A 840 -8.11 -51.36 30.12
C GLN A 840 -9.37 -50.55 29.86
N ILE A 841 -9.82 -49.74 30.84
CA ILE A 841 -11.05 -48.93 30.70
C ILE A 841 -10.92 -47.91 29.56
N LEU A 842 -9.78 -47.21 29.47
CA LEU A 842 -9.56 -46.23 28.40
C LEU A 842 -9.50 -46.90 27.02
N MET A 843 -8.84 -48.06 26.91
CA MET A 843 -8.74 -48.80 25.64
C MET A 843 -10.07 -49.46 25.24
N GLU A 844 -10.86 -49.99 26.17
CA GLU A 844 -12.20 -50.51 25.91
C GLU A 844 -13.17 -49.40 25.45
N GLY A 845 -12.90 -48.15 25.82
CA GLY A 845 -13.65 -46.98 25.38
C GLY A 845 -13.32 -46.47 23.97
N GLN A 846 -12.44 -47.13 23.21
CA GLN A 846 -12.08 -46.72 21.86
C GLN A 846 -13.27 -46.78 20.90
N PRO A 847 -13.58 -45.71 20.14
CA PRO A 847 -14.66 -45.73 19.17
C PRO A 847 -14.47 -46.81 18.09
N PRO A 848 -15.51 -47.57 17.70
CA PRO A 848 -15.38 -48.67 16.74
C PRO A 848 -15.13 -48.21 15.30
N LYS A 849 -15.41 -46.94 14.99
CA LYS A 849 -15.20 -46.31 13.67
C LYS A 849 -14.01 -45.32 13.70
N TRP A 850 -12.98 -45.62 14.47
CA TRP A 850 -11.76 -44.80 14.50
C TRP A 850 -11.03 -44.87 13.15
N ASP A 851 -10.73 -43.72 12.56
CA ASP A 851 -9.97 -43.57 11.32
C ASP A 851 -8.47 -43.57 11.60
N GLY A 852 -7.76 -44.57 11.05
CA GLY A 852 -6.33 -44.80 11.24
C GLY A 852 -5.96 -45.70 12.43
N PRO A 853 -4.71 -46.18 12.52
CA PRO A 853 -4.24 -46.95 13.68
C PRO A 853 -3.84 -46.02 14.84
N PHE A 854 -4.37 -46.28 16.04
CA PHE A 854 -3.88 -45.63 17.26
C PHE A 854 -2.57 -46.29 17.71
N GLN A 855 -1.47 -45.52 17.70
CA GLN A 855 -0.11 -46.00 18.00
C GLN A 855 0.37 -45.60 19.42
N GLY A 856 -0.54 -45.08 20.25
CA GLY A 856 -0.25 -44.55 21.57
C GLY A 856 -0.22 -43.02 21.62
N LEU A 857 -0.17 -42.47 22.83
CA LEU A 857 -0.19 -41.03 23.10
C LEU A 857 1.09 -40.30 22.68
N GLN A 858 2.25 -40.94 22.82
CA GLN A 858 3.53 -40.27 22.60
C GLN A 858 3.77 -39.84 21.12
N PRO A 859 3.42 -40.66 20.11
CA PRO A 859 3.48 -40.24 18.71
C PRO A 859 2.63 -39.01 18.37
N LEU A 860 1.48 -38.84 19.04
CA LEU A 860 0.54 -37.75 18.76
C LEU A 860 1.10 -36.38 19.15
N VAL A 861 1.97 -36.33 20.17
CA VAL A 861 2.50 -35.05 20.68
C VAL A 861 3.77 -34.58 19.94
N TYR A 862 4.50 -35.44 19.22
CA TYR A 862 5.79 -35.07 18.61
C TYR A 862 5.71 -33.93 17.60
N LYS A 863 4.57 -33.74 16.92
CA LYS A 863 4.40 -32.61 16.00
C LYS A 863 4.52 -31.25 16.69
N GLY A 864 4.21 -31.18 17.98
CA GLY A 864 4.37 -30.00 18.83
C GLY A 864 5.81 -29.49 18.96
N LEU A 865 6.81 -30.33 18.67
CA LEU A 865 8.22 -29.96 18.73
C LEU A 865 8.66 -29.08 17.55
N ARG A 866 7.87 -29.04 16.46
CA ARG A 866 8.18 -28.23 15.27
C ARG A 866 7.82 -26.76 15.44
N SER A 867 6.89 -26.43 16.34
CA SER A 867 6.49 -25.04 16.59
C SER A 867 7.26 -24.43 17.75
N SER A 868 7.59 -23.15 17.63
CA SER A 868 8.14 -22.34 18.72
C SER A 868 7.18 -22.13 19.89
N SER A 869 5.86 -22.21 19.67
CA SER A 869 4.84 -21.93 20.69
C SER A 869 4.50 -23.15 21.54
N SER A 870 4.52 -24.36 20.94
CA SER A 870 4.13 -25.60 21.62
C SER A 870 5.30 -26.45 22.14
N ILE A 871 6.55 -26.12 21.79
CA ILE A 871 7.72 -26.97 22.10
C ILE A 871 7.91 -27.20 23.60
N ASP A 872 7.83 -26.17 24.45
CA ASP A 872 8.05 -26.30 25.89
C ASP A 872 6.98 -27.15 26.59
N LEU A 873 5.71 -26.93 26.23
CA LEU A 873 4.60 -27.74 26.74
C LEU A 873 4.73 -29.20 26.30
N THR A 874 5.10 -29.42 25.02
CA THR A 874 5.30 -30.75 24.45
C THR A 874 6.43 -31.51 25.16
N LEU A 875 7.57 -30.86 25.39
CA LEU A 875 8.71 -31.46 26.09
C LEU A 875 8.36 -31.86 27.52
N ARG A 876 7.60 -31.03 28.25
CA ARG A 876 7.15 -31.34 29.62
C ARG A 876 6.25 -32.58 29.65
N ILE A 877 5.36 -32.73 28.68
CA ILE A 877 4.49 -33.90 28.58
C ILE A 877 5.29 -35.16 28.20
N LEU A 878 6.26 -35.04 27.29
CA LEU A 878 7.16 -36.13 26.95
C LEU A 878 7.95 -36.63 28.16
N ASP A 879 8.42 -35.74 29.04
CA ASP A 879 9.13 -36.13 30.27
C ASP A 879 8.25 -37.00 31.18
N ARG A 880 6.93 -36.76 31.21
CA ARG A 880 5.98 -37.56 31.98
C ARG A 880 5.66 -38.88 31.30
N LEU A 881 5.41 -38.87 29.98
CA LEU A 881 5.08 -40.07 29.21
C LEU A 881 6.26 -41.07 29.13
N THR A 882 7.49 -40.57 29.05
CA THR A 882 8.70 -41.41 28.97
C THR A 882 8.94 -42.21 30.24
N GLN A 883 8.46 -41.73 31.40
CA GLN A 883 8.57 -42.44 32.68
C GLN A 883 7.59 -43.61 32.82
N LEU A 884 6.58 -43.69 31.96
CA LEU A 884 5.58 -44.77 31.96
C LEU A 884 6.09 -46.00 31.17
N PRO A 885 5.66 -47.22 31.50
CA PRO A 885 6.07 -48.42 30.77
C PRO A 885 5.45 -48.51 29.37
N SER A 886 6.12 -49.18 28.43
CA SER A 886 5.65 -49.34 27.04
C SER A 886 4.38 -50.18 27.01
N ASN A 887 3.34 -49.66 26.37
CA ASN A 887 2.05 -50.34 26.21
C ASN A 887 1.25 -49.71 25.07
N THR A 888 0.15 -50.34 24.66
CA THR A 888 -0.69 -49.89 23.54
C THR A 888 -1.29 -48.49 23.72
N LEU A 889 -1.45 -48.01 24.96
CA LEU A 889 -2.00 -46.69 25.28
C LEU A 889 -0.93 -45.58 25.19
N ILE A 890 0.28 -45.84 25.68
CA ILE A 890 1.35 -44.82 25.76
C ILE A 890 2.21 -44.81 24.48
N GLY A 891 2.54 -45.97 23.93
CA GLY A 891 3.37 -46.15 22.74
C GLY A 891 4.31 -47.36 22.85
N ASP A 892 5.06 -47.61 21.77
CA ASP A 892 5.96 -48.75 21.63
C ASP A 892 7.34 -48.53 22.29
N ASP A 893 8.33 -49.37 21.97
CA ASP A 893 9.68 -49.29 22.55
C ASP A 893 10.55 -48.18 21.90
N SER A 894 10.02 -47.39 20.95
CA SER A 894 10.74 -46.25 20.35
C SER A 894 10.72 -44.99 21.24
N ARG A 895 9.97 -45.02 22.34
CA ARG A 895 9.68 -43.85 23.19
C ARG A 895 10.91 -43.20 23.80
N LEU A 896 11.81 -43.97 24.40
CA LEU A 896 13.05 -43.44 24.97
C LEU A 896 13.90 -42.79 23.86
N PHE A 897 14.04 -43.48 22.73
CA PHE A 897 14.78 -42.99 21.56
C PHE A 897 14.26 -41.63 21.09
N LEU A 898 12.97 -41.53 20.78
CA LEU A 898 12.35 -40.31 20.28
C LEU A 898 12.33 -39.17 21.33
N SER A 899 12.23 -39.49 22.62
CA SER A 899 12.36 -38.49 23.70
C SER A 899 13.77 -37.93 23.82
N ILE A 900 14.81 -38.77 23.64
CA ILE A 900 16.21 -38.31 23.57
C ILE A 900 16.39 -37.40 22.36
N LEU A 901 15.89 -37.79 21.18
CA LEU A 901 15.93 -36.96 19.98
C LEU A 901 15.24 -35.61 20.18
N ALA A 902 14.07 -35.58 20.84
CA ALA A 902 13.34 -34.36 21.13
C ALA A 902 14.13 -33.35 21.97
N ASN A 903 14.93 -33.83 22.93
CA ASN A 903 15.73 -32.98 23.81
C ASN A 903 17.18 -32.75 23.33
N TRP A 904 17.62 -33.45 22.28
CA TRP A 904 19.01 -33.40 21.83
C TRP A 904 19.49 -31.97 21.47
N PRO A 905 18.73 -31.15 20.71
CA PRO A 905 19.12 -29.76 20.47
C PRO A 905 19.22 -28.94 21.76
N ARG A 906 18.32 -29.19 22.72
CA ARG A 906 18.27 -28.50 24.02
C ARG A 906 19.47 -28.84 24.89
N PHE A 907 19.90 -30.11 24.92
CA PHE A 907 21.12 -30.52 25.61
C PHE A 907 22.38 -29.89 25.00
N LEU A 908 22.47 -29.81 23.67
CA LEU A 908 23.62 -29.17 23.01
C LEU A 908 23.69 -27.66 23.26
N HIS A 909 22.54 -26.99 23.35
CA HIS A 909 22.49 -25.56 23.64
C HIS A 909 22.94 -25.27 25.08
N GLU A 910 22.44 -26.02 26.05
CA GLU A 910 22.79 -25.86 27.47
C GLU A 910 24.25 -26.25 27.75
N LEU A 911 24.85 -27.12 26.93
CA LEU A 911 26.25 -27.48 27.09
C LEU A 911 27.20 -26.29 26.87
N GLU A 912 26.79 -25.30 26.06
CA GLU A 912 27.57 -24.07 25.80
C GLU A 912 27.61 -23.12 27.00
N LEU A 913 26.68 -23.31 27.95
CA LEU A 913 26.63 -22.53 29.19
C LEU A 913 27.51 -23.17 30.27
N PRO A 914 28.14 -22.35 31.16
CA PRO A 914 28.80 -22.85 32.36
C PRO A 914 27.86 -23.70 33.20
N LEU A 915 28.38 -24.76 33.84
CA LEU A 915 27.58 -25.75 34.58
C LEU A 915 26.63 -25.12 35.62
N GLU A 916 27.06 -24.04 36.27
CA GLU A 916 26.29 -23.31 37.30
C GLU A 916 25.10 -22.52 36.74
N GLN A 917 25.09 -22.22 35.45
CA GLN A 917 24.07 -21.41 34.77
C GLN A 917 23.06 -22.26 33.98
N ARG A 918 23.25 -23.58 33.93
CA ARG A 918 22.36 -24.48 33.20
C ARG A 918 21.00 -24.61 33.89
N ALA A 919 19.94 -24.67 33.09
CA ALA A 919 18.59 -24.73 33.63
C ALA A 919 18.36 -26.04 34.43
N PRO A 920 17.85 -25.96 35.68
CA PRO A 920 17.67 -27.15 36.52
C PRO A 920 16.70 -28.16 35.89
N GLN A 921 15.68 -27.67 35.21
CA GLN A 921 14.69 -28.49 34.50
C GLN A 921 15.34 -29.39 33.43
N VAL A 922 16.33 -28.89 32.67
CA VAL A 922 17.02 -29.67 31.63
C VAL A 922 17.83 -30.80 32.24
N MET A 923 18.48 -30.52 33.39
CA MET A 923 19.24 -31.51 34.12
C MET A 923 18.32 -32.59 34.71
N ASP A 924 17.13 -32.21 35.14
CA ASP A 924 16.11 -33.16 35.61
C ASP A 924 15.55 -34.01 34.46
N THR A 925 15.30 -33.43 33.29
CA THR A 925 14.95 -34.19 32.07
C THR A 925 16.04 -35.20 31.70
N ALA A 926 17.32 -34.82 31.73
CA ALA A 926 18.43 -35.74 31.48
C ALA A 926 18.49 -36.89 32.52
N ARG A 927 18.23 -36.59 33.80
CA ARG A 927 18.14 -37.61 34.87
C ARG A 927 16.97 -38.57 34.67
N ILE A 928 15.83 -38.07 34.20
CA ILE A 928 14.67 -38.91 33.86
C ILE A 928 15.07 -39.90 32.75
N MET A 929 15.72 -39.43 31.69
CA MET A 929 16.16 -40.29 30.60
C MET A 929 17.23 -41.31 31.02
N ILE A 930 18.17 -40.92 31.89
CA ILE A 930 19.15 -41.84 32.49
C ILE A 930 18.44 -42.98 33.21
N LYS A 931 17.48 -42.64 34.09
CA LYS A 931 16.73 -43.62 34.87
C LYS A 931 15.98 -44.60 33.98
N VAL A 932 15.34 -44.11 32.92
CA VAL A 932 14.61 -44.96 31.96
C VAL A 932 15.57 -45.83 31.14
N ALA A 933 16.70 -45.27 30.68
CA ALA A 933 17.74 -46.02 29.97
C ALA A 933 18.33 -47.16 30.84
N ASP A 934 18.54 -46.93 32.14
CA ASP A 934 19.00 -47.96 33.07
C ASP A 934 17.97 -49.08 33.26
N ILE A 935 16.68 -48.74 33.32
CA ILE A 935 15.58 -49.71 33.45
C ILE A 935 15.45 -50.57 32.17
N GLU A 936 15.60 -49.95 31.00
CA GLU A 936 15.52 -50.63 29.69
C GLU A 936 16.82 -51.34 29.30
N GLY A 937 17.91 -51.13 30.05
CA GLY A 937 19.20 -51.81 29.87
C GLY A 937 20.14 -51.16 28.85
N HIS A 938 19.94 -49.89 28.51
CA HIS A 938 20.75 -49.13 27.56
C HIS A 938 21.94 -48.42 28.24
N ILE A 939 22.97 -49.21 28.57
CA ILE A 939 24.13 -48.78 29.36
C ILE A 939 24.91 -47.63 28.71
N SER A 940 25.17 -47.70 27.39
CA SER A 940 25.96 -46.69 26.67
C SER A 940 25.28 -45.31 26.64
N ILE A 941 23.94 -45.29 26.50
CA ILE A 941 23.14 -44.06 26.54
C ILE A 941 23.12 -43.48 27.96
N SER A 942 22.89 -44.33 28.97
CA SER A 942 22.94 -43.93 30.37
C SER A 942 24.30 -43.34 30.74
N ALA A 943 25.40 -43.95 30.28
CA ALA A 943 26.76 -43.46 30.50
C ALA A 943 26.99 -42.07 29.86
N ALA A 944 26.58 -41.88 28.61
CA ALA A 944 26.70 -40.62 27.89
C ALA A 944 25.92 -39.48 28.59
N LEU A 945 24.67 -39.75 29.00
CA LEU A 945 23.85 -38.75 29.71
C LEU A 945 24.36 -38.48 31.13
N ASN A 946 24.88 -39.49 31.84
CA ASN A 946 25.51 -39.29 33.16
C ASN A 946 26.76 -38.40 33.05
N ALA A 947 27.59 -38.60 32.03
CA ALA A 947 28.74 -37.76 31.74
C ALA A 947 28.33 -36.31 31.40
N TYR A 948 27.20 -36.13 30.72
CA TYR A 948 26.60 -34.82 30.45
C TYR A 948 26.18 -34.12 31.75
N VAL A 949 25.45 -34.83 32.62
CA VAL A 949 25.00 -34.30 33.92
C VAL A 949 26.18 -33.95 34.83
N ALA A 950 27.26 -34.72 34.77
CA ALA A 950 28.50 -34.48 35.51
C ALA A 950 29.38 -33.35 34.92
N GLY A 951 29.01 -32.77 33.77
CA GLY A 951 29.80 -31.73 33.10
C GLY A 951 31.14 -32.24 32.55
N SER A 952 31.23 -33.52 32.20
CA SER A 952 32.49 -34.18 31.81
C SER A 952 32.88 -33.97 30.34
N PHE A 953 32.03 -33.35 29.53
CA PHE A 953 32.31 -33.07 28.11
C PHE A 953 32.89 -31.65 27.94
N PRO A 954 34.07 -31.51 27.29
CA PRO A 954 34.68 -30.22 27.05
C PRO A 954 34.07 -29.50 25.83
N THR A 955 33.53 -30.24 24.85
CA THR A 955 32.89 -29.66 23.67
C THR A 955 31.54 -30.32 23.36
N SER A 956 30.65 -29.57 22.69
CA SER A 956 29.36 -30.09 22.21
C SER A 956 29.51 -31.21 21.16
N HIS A 957 30.62 -31.22 20.43
CA HIS A 957 30.91 -32.28 19.46
C HIS A 957 31.22 -33.62 20.15
N ASP A 958 31.97 -33.61 21.26
CA ASP A 958 32.30 -34.85 21.99
C ASP A 958 31.05 -35.51 22.57
N PHE A 959 30.15 -34.71 23.16
CA PHE A 959 28.87 -35.21 23.66
C PHE A 959 27.99 -35.75 22.53
N LEU A 960 27.94 -35.05 21.39
CA LEU A 960 27.17 -35.47 20.21
C LEU A 960 27.65 -36.84 19.70
N MET A 961 28.96 -37.03 19.55
CA MET A 961 29.53 -38.31 19.08
C MET A 961 29.27 -39.46 20.06
N GLU A 962 29.44 -39.21 21.37
CA GLU A 962 29.22 -40.23 22.40
C GLU A 962 27.74 -40.64 22.48
N LEU A 963 26.83 -39.66 22.45
CA LEU A 963 25.38 -39.92 22.47
C LEU A 963 24.93 -40.61 21.17
N TYR A 964 25.43 -40.19 20.00
CA TYR A 964 25.13 -40.85 18.73
C TYR A 964 25.63 -42.30 18.72
N SER A 965 26.82 -42.58 19.27
CA SER A 965 27.33 -43.95 19.41
C SER A 965 26.41 -44.82 20.26
N GLY A 966 25.93 -44.30 21.40
CA GLY A 966 24.95 -44.99 22.25
C GLY A 966 23.61 -45.24 21.56
N LEU A 967 23.10 -44.25 20.81
CA LEU A 967 21.88 -44.40 20.01
C LEU A 967 22.06 -45.43 18.87
N ARG A 968 23.23 -45.44 18.24
CA ARG A 968 23.57 -46.40 17.17
C ARG A 968 23.60 -47.83 17.69
N GLU A 969 24.16 -48.05 18.87
CA GLU A 969 24.21 -49.38 19.50
C GLU A 969 22.82 -49.88 19.92
N ALA A 970 21.98 -49.00 20.45
CA ALA A 970 20.69 -49.37 21.04
C ALA A 970 19.53 -49.43 20.04
N PHE A 971 19.49 -48.53 19.05
CA PHE A 971 18.26 -48.26 18.27
C PHE A 971 18.45 -48.25 16.75
N LEU A 972 19.67 -48.04 16.24
CA LEU A 972 19.93 -48.02 14.79
C LEU A 972 20.40 -49.41 14.31
N PRO A 973 19.98 -49.88 13.11
CA PRO A 973 19.34 -49.13 12.03
C PRO A 973 17.80 -49.03 12.09
N ARG A 974 17.16 -49.65 13.08
CA ARG A 974 15.69 -49.84 13.12
C ARG A 974 14.88 -48.53 13.06
N TYR A 975 15.39 -47.46 13.66
CA TYR A 975 14.70 -46.17 13.75
C TYR A 975 15.42 -45.03 12.99
N GLU A 976 16.31 -45.35 12.04
CA GLU A 976 17.05 -44.34 11.26
C GLU A 976 16.13 -43.38 10.49
N PHE A 977 15.10 -43.93 9.82
CA PHE A 977 14.15 -43.11 9.07
C PHE A 977 13.42 -42.10 9.98
N GLN A 978 12.94 -42.55 11.13
CA GLN A 978 12.24 -41.70 12.10
C GLN A 978 13.16 -40.62 12.67
N MET A 979 14.42 -40.94 12.93
CA MET A 979 15.42 -39.97 13.40
C MET A 979 15.68 -38.87 12.39
N VAL A 980 15.94 -39.24 11.13
CA VAL A 980 16.20 -38.25 10.07
C VAL A 980 14.97 -37.37 9.84
N VAL A 981 13.77 -37.95 9.77
CA VAL A 981 12.52 -37.17 9.59
C VAL A 981 12.28 -36.24 10.78
N MET A 982 12.49 -36.69 12.02
CA MET A 982 12.30 -35.85 13.21
C MET A 982 13.28 -34.68 13.23
N MET A 983 14.58 -34.94 13.00
CA MET A 983 15.61 -33.90 13.00
C MET A 983 15.45 -32.92 11.83
N MET A 984 15.15 -33.39 10.62
CA MET A 984 14.84 -32.51 9.48
C MET A 984 13.62 -31.63 9.76
N GLY A 985 12.62 -32.15 10.49
CA GLY A 985 11.44 -31.40 10.90
C GLY A 985 11.73 -30.26 11.89
N PHE A 986 12.80 -30.33 12.69
CA PHE A 986 13.15 -29.25 13.62
C PHE A 986 13.74 -28.01 12.93
N LEU A 987 14.21 -28.14 11.69
CA LEU A 987 14.71 -27.01 10.91
C LEU A 987 13.62 -26.00 10.53
N THR A 988 12.34 -26.39 10.60
CA THR A 988 11.21 -25.48 10.35
C THR A 988 10.88 -24.59 11.55
N ASN A 989 11.34 -24.93 12.76
CA ASN A 989 11.00 -24.23 13.99
C ASN A 989 11.50 -22.77 13.97
N ALA A 990 10.72 -21.79 14.43
CA ALA A 990 11.16 -20.39 14.40
C ALA A 990 12.33 -20.05 15.33
N ILE A 991 12.63 -20.87 16.34
CA ILE A 991 13.66 -20.60 17.35
C ILE A 991 15.09 -20.81 16.76
N PRO A 992 15.96 -19.77 16.77
CA PRO A 992 17.30 -19.84 16.16
C PRO A 992 18.21 -20.95 16.69
N TRP A 993 18.28 -21.12 18.02
CA TRP A 993 19.18 -22.11 18.61
C TRP A 993 18.74 -23.54 18.29
N VAL A 994 17.43 -23.80 18.17
CA VAL A 994 16.90 -25.11 17.77
C VAL A 994 17.38 -25.46 16.37
N LYS A 995 17.30 -24.53 15.41
CA LYS A 995 17.81 -24.73 14.05
C LYS A 995 19.31 -25.02 14.03
N LEU A 996 20.10 -24.17 14.70
CA LEU A 996 21.56 -24.28 14.70
C LEU A 996 22.04 -25.60 15.30
N LYS A 997 21.51 -26.00 16.47
CA LYS A 997 21.89 -27.27 17.11
C LYS A 997 21.40 -28.49 16.34
N THR A 998 20.23 -28.40 15.71
CA THR A 998 19.73 -29.45 14.82
C THR A 998 20.62 -29.63 13.59
N VAL A 999 21.14 -28.54 13.00
CA VAL A 999 22.11 -28.61 11.88
C VAL A 999 23.38 -29.36 12.30
N ASP A 1000 23.93 -29.06 13.48
CA ASP A 1000 25.14 -29.74 13.96
C ASP A 1000 24.90 -31.25 14.17
N ILE A 1001 23.72 -31.64 14.69
CA ILE A 1001 23.29 -33.04 14.80
C ILE A 1001 23.19 -33.70 13.42
N LEU A 1002 22.51 -33.06 12.47
CA LEU A 1002 22.30 -33.57 11.11
C LEU A 1002 23.61 -33.77 10.35
N CYS A 1003 24.61 -32.92 10.55
CA CYS A 1003 25.92 -33.07 9.92
C CYS A 1003 26.63 -34.38 10.33
N VAL A 1004 26.40 -34.87 11.56
CA VAL A 1004 26.98 -36.14 12.05
C VAL A 1004 26.08 -37.32 11.66
N VAL A 1005 24.78 -37.19 11.82
CA VAL A 1005 23.80 -38.24 11.50
C VAL A 1005 23.84 -38.59 10.01
N LEU A 1006 23.81 -37.60 9.12
CA LEU A 1006 23.74 -37.83 7.67
C LEU A 1006 25.06 -38.32 7.06
N ALA A 1007 26.19 -38.09 7.74
CA ALA A 1007 27.48 -38.64 7.32
C ALA A 1007 27.57 -40.17 7.52
N GLU A 1008 26.77 -40.72 8.44
CA GLU A 1008 26.81 -42.13 8.86
C GLU A 1008 25.59 -42.93 8.38
N VAL A 1009 24.46 -42.28 8.07
CA VAL A 1009 23.23 -42.92 7.57
C VAL A 1009 23.30 -43.13 6.06
N ASP A 1010 23.02 -44.36 5.62
CA ASP A 1010 22.94 -44.67 4.18
C ASP A 1010 21.61 -44.19 3.57
N LEU A 1011 21.67 -43.04 2.89
CA LEU A 1011 20.54 -42.42 2.20
C LEU A 1011 20.05 -43.20 0.97
N HIS A 1012 20.76 -44.26 0.54
CA HIS A 1012 20.34 -45.11 -0.57
C HIS A 1012 19.35 -46.20 -0.15
N LYS A 1013 19.08 -46.36 1.15
CA LYS A 1013 18.06 -47.30 1.65
C LYS A 1013 16.69 -46.95 1.05
N PRO A 1014 15.90 -47.95 0.59
CA PRO A 1014 14.66 -47.70 -0.15
C PRO A 1014 13.62 -46.88 0.64
N GLU A 1015 13.64 -46.97 1.97
CA GLU A 1015 12.79 -46.20 2.89
C GLU A 1015 13.12 -44.69 2.89
N LEU A 1016 14.38 -44.32 2.64
CA LEU A 1016 14.85 -42.92 2.58
C LEU A 1016 14.89 -42.41 1.14
N ALA A 1017 15.37 -43.22 0.20
CA ALA A 1017 15.50 -42.86 -1.21
C ALA A 1017 14.14 -42.58 -1.88
N GLY A 1018 13.06 -43.26 -1.44
CA GLY A 1018 11.71 -43.02 -1.94
C GLY A 1018 11.15 -41.62 -1.66
N HIS A 1019 11.74 -40.88 -0.71
CA HIS A 1019 11.31 -39.55 -0.30
C HIS A 1019 12.32 -38.44 -0.65
N GLY A 1020 13.23 -38.74 -1.59
CA GLY A 1020 14.35 -37.90 -2.07
C GLY A 1020 14.23 -36.38 -1.85
N SER A 1021 13.52 -35.70 -2.75
CA SER A 1021 13.36 -34.23 -2.72
C SER A 1021 12.57 -33.70 -1.53
N ASP A 1022 11.63 -34.47 -1.02
CA ASP A 1022 10.75 -34.06 0.07
C ASP A 1022 11.50 -34.08 1.41
N LEU A 1023 12.47 -35.00 1.57
CA LEU A 1023 13.34 -35.08 2.74
C LEU A 1023 14.25 -33.85 2.89
N VAL A 1024 14.74 -33.30 1.77
CA VAL A 1024 15.64 -32.13 1.75
C VAL A 1024 14.85 -30.80 1.80
N SER A 1025 13.52 -30.83 1.65
CA SER A 1025 12.68 -29.63 1.60
C SER A 1025 12.87 -28.64 2.77
N PRO A 1026 13.06 -29.06 4.05
CA PRO A 1026 13.31 -28.12 5.14
C PRO A 1026 14.66 -27.41 5.00
N VAL A 1027 15.68 -28.10 4.47
CA VAL A 1027 17.02 -27.55 4.26
C VAL A 1027 17.02 -26.54 3.10
N LEU A 1028 16.27 -26.81 2.03
CA LEU A 1028 16.12 -25.89 0.90
C LEU A 1028 15.43 -24.58 1.30
N ARG A 1029 14.42 -24.64 2.19
CA ARG A 1029 13.82 -23.43 2.75
C ARG A 1029 14.80 -22.66 3.63
N LEU A 1030 15.67 -23.37 4.36
CA LEU A 1030 16.71 -22.76 5.19
C LEU A 1030 17.76 -22.00 4.37
N LEU A 1031 18.05 -22.41 3.12
CA LEU A 1031 18.94 -21.69 2.20
C LEU A 1031 18.45 -20.27 1.88
N GLN A 1032 17.14 -20.02 1.91
CA GLN A 1032 16.54 -18.72 1.63
C GLN A 1032 16.56 -17.77 2.85
N THR A 1033 17.22 -18.17 3.93
CA THR A 1033 17.27 -17.41 5.18
C THR A 1033 18.72 -17.08 5.56
N GLU A 1034 18.91 -16.32 6.64
CA GLU A 1034 20.23 -16.00 7.21
C GLU A 1034 21.07 -17.24 7.60
N TYR A 1035 20.45 -18.42 7.70
CA TYR A 1035 21.11 -19.68 8.03
C TYR A 1035 21.69 -20.41 6.80
N CYS A 1036 21.79 -19.77 5.63
CA CYS A 1036 22.22 -20.41 4.37
C CYS A 1036 23.56 -21.16 4.47
N MET A 1037 24.56 -20.58 5.14
CA MET A 1037 25.87 -21.22 5.34
C MET A 1037 25.80 -22.49 6.21
N HIS A 1038 24.85 -22.53 7.15
CA HIS A 1038 24.61 -23.70 7.99
C HIS A 1038 23.83 -24.78 7.20
N ALA A 1039 22.88 -24.37 6.37
CA ALA A 1039 22.15 -25.27 5.48
C ALA A 1039 23.07 -25.95 4.46
N LEU A 1040 24.03 -25.23 3.88
CA LEU A 1040 25.02 -25.79 2.95
C LEU A 1040 25.83 -26.93 3.57
N ARG A 1041 26.21 -26.83 4.85
CA ARG A 1041 26.92 -27.91 5.58
C ARG A 1041 26.09 -29.19 5.66
N VAL A 1042 24.77 -29.08 5.78
CA VAL A 1042 23.86 -30.24 5.75
C VAL A 1042 23.75 -30.78 4.33
N ILE A 1043 23.63 -29.88 3.34
CA ILE A 1043 23.49 -30.25 1.93
C ILE A 1043 24.69 -31.05 1.43
N ASP A 1044 25.91 -30.67 1.79
CA ASP A 1044 27.15 -31.38 1.40
C ASP A 1044 27.10 -32.88 1.77
N ASN A 1045 26.39 -33.23 2.85
CA ASN A 1045 26.20 -34.62 3.29
C ASN A 1045 24.98 -35.31 2.64
N THR A 1046 24.09 -34.57 1.97
CA THR A 1046 22.85 -35.09 1.31
C THR A 1046 22.94 -35.23 -0.21
N MET A 1047 24.01 -34.75 -0.84
CA MET A 1047 24.19 -34.70 -2.31
C MET A 1047 24.19 -36.07 -3.04
N ALA A 1048 24.04 -37.17 -2.32
CA ALA A 1048 23.99 -38.54 -2.86
C ALA A 1048 22.55 -39.04 -3.20
N MET A 1049 21.51 -38.22 -3.05
CA MET A 1049 20.12 -38.68 -3.18
C MET A 1049 19.59 -38.69 -4.63
N TYR A 1050 18.79 -39.71 -4.98
CA TYR A 1050 18.18 -39.87 -6.31
C TYR A 1050 17.03 -38.89 -6.57
N ALA A 1051 16.90 -38.45 -7.83
CA ALA A 1051 15.79 -37.63 -8.27
C ALA A 1051 14.47 -38.43 -8.33
N SER A 1052 13.41 -37.93 -7.67
CA SER A 1052 12.05 -38.45 -7.75
C SER A 1052 11.21 -37.66 -8.77
N PRO A 1053 10.24 -38.28 -9.47
CA PRO A 1053 9.37 -37.58 -10.42
C PRO A 1053 8.55 -36.44 -9.77
N MET A 1054 8.41 -36.41 -8.44
CA MET A 1054 7.76 -35.33 -7.70
C MET A 1054 8.70 -34.15 -7.34
N ASP A 1055 9.99 -34.23 -7.64
CA ASP A 1055 11.01 -33.24 -7.26
C ASP A 1055 10.67 -31.82 -7.68
N LYS A 1056 10.18 -31.65 -8.91
CA LYS A 1056 9.78 -30.32 -9.42
C LYS A 1056 8.65 -29.71 -8.58
N GLN A 1057 7.74 -30.52 -8.06
CA GLN A 1057 6.62 -30.07 -7.24
C GLN A 1057 7.07 -29.73 -5.81
N HIS A 1058 7.90 -30.58 -5.19
CA HIS A 1058 8.45 -30.31 -3.86
C HIS A 1058 9.41 -29.10 -3.85
N LEU A 1059 10.17 -28.90 -4.93
CA LEU A 1059 11.01 -27.71 -5.13
C LEU A 1059 10.17 -26.43 -5.27
N ARG A 1060 9.11 -26.45 -6.09
CA ARG A 1060 8.18 -25.31 -6.23
C ARG A 1060 7.51 -24.95 -4.90
N MET A 1061 7.04 -25.96 -4.14
CA MET A 1061 6.47 -25.77 -2.80
C MET A 1061 7.48 -25.25 -1.77
N SER A 1062 8.78 -25.43 -1.99
CA SER A 1062 9.84 -24.94 -1.10
C SER A 1062 10.31 -23.52 -1.45
N MET A 1063 9.96 -23.02 -2.64
CA MET A 1063 10.38 -21.71 -3.16
C MET A 1063 9.25 -20.66 -3.18
N MET A 1064 7.98 -21.07 -3.11
CA MET A 1064 6.81 -20.17 -3.07
C MET A 1064 6.32 -19.94 -1.64
N ARG A 1065 5.96 -18.69 -1.30
CA ARG A 1065 5.68 -18.29 0.10
C ARG A 1065 4.22 -18.37 0.57
N THR A 1066 3.20 -18.57 -0.28
CA THR A 1066 1.83 -18.19 0.17
C THR A 1066 0.59 -18.91 -0.42
N ASN A 1067 0.68 -19.98 -1.22
CA ASN A 1067 -0.53 -20.64 -1.77
C ASN A 1067 -0.89 -21.96 -1.06
N HIS A 1068 -1.40 -21.91 0.18
CA HIS A 1068 -1.73 -23.11 0.98
C HIS A 1068 -2.84 -24.00 0.37
N ARG A 1069 -3.81 -23.41 -0.36
CA ARG A 1069 -4.99 -24.14 -0.89
C ARG A 1069 -4.67 -25.13 -2.01
N GLU A 1070 -3.74 -24.79 -2.91
CA GLU A 1070 -3.39 -25.63 -4.08
C GLU A 1070 -2.60 -26.89 -3.70
N PHE A 1071 -1.94 -26.90 -2.53
CA PHE A 1071 -1.05 -27.99 -2.10
C PHE A 1071 -1.61 -28.89 -0.99
N SER A 1072 -2.83 -28.63 -0.52
CA SER A 1072 -3.51 -29.37 0.58
C SER A 1072 -3.62 -30.89 0.36
N ARG A 1073 -3.57 -31.34 -0.90
CA ARG A 1073 -3.69 -32.76 -1.32
C ARG A 1073 -2.36 -33.42 -1.70
N VAL A 1074 -1.23 -32.70 -1.63
CA VAL A 1074 0.07 -33.22 -2.02
C VAL A 1074 0.65 -34.06 -0.88
N GLN A 1075 1.12 -35.26 -1.20
CA GLN A 1075 1.78 -36.15 -0.25
C GLN A 1075 3.19 -35.61 0.06
N SER A 1076 3.33 -34.89 1.18
CA SER A 1076 4.61 -34.40 1.71
C SER A 1076 4.82 -34.88 3.16
N LEU A 1077 6.07 -35.15 3.53
CA LEU A 1077 6.56 -35.58 4.84
C LEU A 1077 6.51 -34.48 5.90
N PHE A 1078 6.60 -33.21 5.48
CA PHE A 1078 6.70 -32.07 6.39
C PHE A 1078 5.56 -31.08 6.26
N GLY A 1079 4.95 -30.96 5.08
CA GLY A 1079 3.99 -29.90 4.78
C GLY A 1079 4.65 -28.54 4.56
N ILE A 1080 3.84 -27.49 4.51
CA ILE A 1080 4.29 -26.10 4.40
C ILE A 1080 4.29 -25.50 5.82
N PRO A 1081 5.43 -25.03 6.33
CA PRO A 1081 5.51 -24.48 7.67
C PRO A 1081 4.95 -23.06 7.77
N ASP A 1082 4.24 -22.78 8.86
CA ASP A 1082 3.81 -21.45 9.26
C ASP A 1082 4.98 -20.65 9.85
N ALA A 1083 4.75 -19.36 10.16
CA ALA A 1083 5.78 -18.45 10.66
C ALA A 1083 6.47 -18.92 11.95
N ASN A 1084 5.78 -19.67 12.80
CA ASN A 1084 6.29 -20.26 14.05
C ASN A 1084 6.94 -21.64 13.85
N GLY A 1085 6.88 -22.19 12.63
CA GLY A 1085 7.40 -23.51 12.27
C GLY A 1085 6.40 -24.66 12.37
N TRP A 1086 5.15 -24.39 12.75
CA TRP A 1086 4.06 -25.37 12.72
C TRP A 1086 3.84 -25.89 11.30
N ALA A 1087 3.86 -27.21 11.13
CA ALA A 1087 3.78 -27.82 9.80
C ALA A 1087 3.19 -29.23 9.89
N ILE A 1088 2.09 -29.46 9.17
CA ILE A 1088 1.37 -30.73 9.18
C ILE A 1088 1.47 -31.43 7.82
N PRO A 1089 1.91 -32.70 7.79
CA PRO A 1089 1.89 -33.53 6.58
C PRO A 1089 0.45 -33.79 6.12
N MET A 1090 0.13 -33.50 4.85
CA MET A 1090 -1.20 -33.72 4.25
C MET A 1090 -2.36 -33.16 5.10
N PRO A 1091 -2.44 -31.82 5.28
CA PRO A 1091 -3.37 -31.19 6.20
C PRO A 1091 -4.83 -31.56 5.90
N GLY A 1092 -5.25 -31.63 4.63
CA GLY A 1092 -6.64 -32.01 4.30
C GLY A 1092 -7.05 -33.38 4.85
N ARG A 1093 -6.20 -34.40 4.66
CA ARG A 1093 -6.49 -35.76 5.18
C ARG A 1093 -6.48 -35.80 6.71
N LYS A 1094 -5.59 -35.04 7.36
CA LYS A 1094 -5.50 -34.96 8.83
C LYS A 1094 -6.68 -34.21 9.44
N ALA A 1095 -7.18 -33.16 8.79
CA ALA A 1095 -8.39 -32.46 9.19
C ALA A 1095 -9.63 -33.37 9.08
N ASP A 1096 -9.76 -34.11 7.97
CA ASP A 1096 -10.85 -35.07 7.78
C ASP A 1096 -10.82 -36.19 8.83
N ALA A 1097 -9.63 -36.76 9.11
CA ALA A 1097 -9.46 -37.78 10.14
C ALA A 1097 -9.79 -37.25 11.55
N THR A 1098 -9.39 -36.00 11.86
CA THR A 1098 -9.70 -35.34 13.14
C THR A 1098 -11.22 -35.22 13.32
N ARG A 1099 -11.92 -34.66 12.32
CA ARG A 1099 -13.39 -34.53 12.35
C ARG A 1099 -14.08 -35.88 12.43
N ALA A 1100 -13.64 -36.86 11.62
CA ALA A 1100 -14.21 -38.20 11.60
C ALA A 1100 -14.04 -38.92 12.95
N ASN A 1101 -12.89 -38.77 13.61
CA ASN A 1101 -12.63 -39.35 14.92
C ASN A 1101 -13.45 -38.68 16.03
N ILE A 1102 -13.59 -37.35 16.05
CA ILE A 1102 -14.48 -36.65 16.99
C ILE A 1102 -15.93 -37.08 16.76
N HIS A 1103 -16.34 -37.21 15.50
CA HIS A 1103 -17.68 -37.69 15.15
C HIS A 1103 -17.91 -39.16 15.54
N ALA A 1104 -16.88 -40.02 15.46
CA ALA A 1104 -16.95 -41.40 15.94
C ALA A 1104 -17.14 -41.47 17.46
N VAL A 1105 -16.48 -40.58 18.21
CA VAL A 1105 -16.69 -40.44 19.66
C VAL A 1105 -18.11 -39.96 19.97
N PHE A 1106 -18.62 -38.97 19.22
CA PHE A 1106 -20.00 -38.50 19.33
C PHE A 1106 -21.03 -39.64 19.18
N TYR A 1107 -20.89 -40.50 18.17
CA TYR A 1107 -21.79 -41.65 17.99
C TYR A 1107 -21.78 -42.62 19.17
N VAL A 1108 -20.64 -42.79 19.84
CA VAL A 1108 -20.55 -43.63 21.05
C VAL A 1108 -21.28 -42.98 22.22
N CYS A 1109 -21.22 -41.64 22.36
CA CYS A 1109 -22.02 -40.90 23.34
C CYS A 1109 -23.53 -41.06 23.11
N GLN A 1110 -23.98 -41.00 21.85
CA GLN A 1110 -25.40 -41.11 21.50
C GLN A 1110 -25.96 -42.52 21.77
N ASN A 1111 -25.25 -43.57 21.37
CA ASN A 1111 -25.68 -44.96 21.55
C ASN A 1111 -25.71 -45.40 23.03
N ALA A 1112 -24.88 -44.81 23.88
CA ALA A 1112 -24.90 -45.08 25.32
C ALA A 1112 -26.05 -44.35 26.03
N ALA A 1113 -26.57 -43.26 25.46
CA ALA A 1113 -27.73 -42.53 25.97
C ALA A 1113 -29.07 -43.20 25.58
N ASP A 1114 -29.14 -43.85 24.41
CA ASP A 1114 -30.31 -44.58 23.91
C ASP A 1114 -30.19 -46.10 24.18
N GLY A 1115 -30.53 -46.53 25.40
CA GLY A 1115 -30.41 -47.93 25.86
C GLY A 1115 -31.30 -48.99 25.19
N THR A 1116 -31.30 -49.12 23.86
CA THR A 1116 -31.97 -50.22 23.14
C THR A 1116 -31.11 -50.84 22.03
N SER A 1117 -30.78 -52.12 22.22
CA SER A 1117 -30.18 -52.99 21.21
C SER A 1117 -31.20 -53.33 20.12
N HIS A 1118 -31.17 -52.65 18.96
CA HIS A 1118 -31.80 -53.17 17.74
C HIS A 1118 -31.10 -52.69 16.45
N VAL A 1119 -30.57 -53.67 15.71
CA VAL A 1119 -30.53 -53.84 14.24
C VAL A 1119 -30.32 -52.59 13.37
N SER A 1120 -29.18 -52.58 12.66
CA SER A 1120 -28.82 -51.67 11.57
C SER A 1120 -29.92 -51.49 10.50
N PRO A 1121 -30.13 -50.26 10.01
CA PRO A 1121 -30.52 -50.02 8.62
C PRO A 1121 -29.50 -49.09 7.91
N PRO A 1122 -29.57 -48.97 6.57
CA PRO A 1122 -28.39 -48.77 5.73
C PRO A 1122 -27.91 -47.33 5.67
N VAL A 1123 -26.63 -47.22 5.29
CA VAL A 1123 -25.94 -46.04 4.76
C VAL A 1123 -26.92 -45.06 4.10
N ARG A 1124 -27.13 -43.91 4.75
CA ARG A 1124 -27.64 -42.70 4.11
C ARG A 1124 -26.50 -41.70 4.09
N ASP A 1125 -26.33 -41.10 2.92
CA ASP A 1125 -25.22 -40.24 2.52
C ASP A 1125 -24.88 -39.15 3.54
N ALA A 1126 -23.58 -38.88 3.65
CA ALA A 1126 -22.97 -37.88 4.50
C ALA A 1126 -23.24 -36.44 4.00
N SER A 1127 -24.50 -36.01 3.92
CA SER A 1127 -24.85 -34.69 3.36
C SER A 1127 -25.98 -33.91 4.03
N GLU A 1128 -26.43 -34.21 5.24
CA GLU A 1128 -27.48 -33.39 5.91
C GLU A 1128 -27.23 -33.24 7.42
N VAL A 1129 -26.14 -32.57 7.79
CA VAL A 1129 -26.12 -31.51 8.83
C VAL A 1129 -25.02 -30.51 8.41
N ALA A 1130 -25.16 -29.95 7.21
CA ALA A 1130 -24.48 -28.70 6.91
C ALA A 1130 -25.22 -27.59 7.66
N PHE A 1131 -24.49 -26.68 8.31
CA PHE A 1131 -25.09 -25.43 8.75
C PHE A 1131 -25.80 -24.80 7.55
N HIS A 1132 -27.13 -24.71 7.63
CA HIS A 1132 -27.94 -24.00 6.66
C HIS A 1132 -27.49 -22.53 6.66
N ALA A 1133 -26.72 -22.17 5.64
CA ALA A 1133 -26.26 -20.82 5.35
C ALA A 1133 -27.37 -19.96 4.73
N ASP A 1134 -28.62 -20.08 5.22
CA ASP A 1134 -29.76 -19.29 4.72
C ASP A 1134 -30.83 -19.13 5.81
N ASP A 1135 -30.72 -18.05 6.59
CA ASP A 1135 -31.90 -17.32 7.12
C ASP A 1135 -31.52 -15.92 7.63
N TYR A 1136 -30.90 -15.09 6.77
CA TYR A 1136 -31.07 -13.63 6.80
C TYR A 1136 -30.90 -13.07 5.39
N SER A 1137 -31.94 -13.26 4.57
CA SER A 1137 -32.06 -12.60 3.28
C SER A 1137 -32.71 -11.22 3.44
N TYR A 1138 -31.94 -10.14 3.28
CA TYR A 1138 -32.45 -8.88 2.75
C TYR A 1138 -32.02 -8.79 1.28
N GLY A 1139 -32.98 -9.05 0.39
CA GLY A 1139 -32.74 -9.17 -1.04
C GLY A 1139 -32.78 -7.86 -1.82
N PHE A 1140 -32.03 -7.83 -2.93
CA PHE A 1140 -32.32 -7.20 -4.23
C PHE A 1140 -31.16 -7.62 -5.15
N PHE A 1141 -31.22 -8.51 -6.15
CA PHE A 1141 -32.23 -8.94 -7.10
C PHE A 1141 -32.03 -10.44 -7.45
N SER A 1142 -33.11 -11.19 -7.61
CA SER A 1142 -33.14 -12.41 -8.44
C SER A 1142 -33.42 -12.03 -9.91
N PRO A 1143 -33.13 -12.92 -10.87
CA PRO A 1143 -34.25 -13.66 -11.46
C PRO A 1143 -34.01 -15.17 -11.55
N SER A 1144 -35.10 -15.87 -11.26
CA SER A 1144 -35.34 -17.30 -11.35
C SER A 1144 -35.23 -17.86 -12.78
N PRO A 1145 -35.05 -19.18 -12.92
CA PRO A 1145 -34.89 -19.87 -14.19
C PRO A 1145 -36.24 -20.31 -14.77
N ASP A 1146 -36.36 -20.36 -16.09
CA ASP A 1146 -37.21 -21.38 -16.70
C ASP A 1146 -36.82 -21.70 -18.15
N ARG A 1147 -36.79 -23.02 -18.40
CA ARG A 1147 -36.99 -23.73 -19.67
C ARG A 1147 -35.81 -23.97 -20.62
N THR A 1148 -35.33 -25.20 -20.43
CA THR A 1148 -34.86 -26.21 -21.37
C THR A 1148 -35.41 -26.18 -22.82
N THR A 1149 -34.47 -26.48 -23.72
CA THR A 1149 -34.54 -27.37 -24.90
C THR A 1149 -35.13 -26.91 -26.25
N THR A 1150 -34.24 -27.00 -27.25
CA THR A 1150 -34.35 -27.65 -28.59
C THR A 1150 -34.53 -26.85 -29.89
N MET A 1151 -33.61 -27.18 -30.83
CA MET A 1151 -33.63 -27.09 -32.32
C MET A 1151 -33.27 -25.72 -32.92
N VAL A 1152 -32.03 -25.49 -33.42
CA VAL A 1152 -31.33 -26.03 -34.62
C VAL A 1152 -32.00 -25.64 -35.93
N SER A 1153 -31.37 -24.70 -36.67
CA SER A 1153 -30.86 -24.78 -38.07
C SER A 1153 -30.62 -23.33 -38.58
N ASP A 1154 -29.34 -22.92 -38.69
CA ASP A 1154 -28.48 -22.97 -39.89
C ASP A 1154 -28.83 -21.80 -40.84
N ASP A 1155 -27.99 -20.80 -41.09
CA ASP A 1155 -26.71 -20.96 -41.79
C ASP A 1155 -26.00 -19.59 -42.04
N ILE A 1156 -24.67 -19.64 -41.93
CA ILE A 1156 -23.62 -18.93 -42.70
C ILE A 1156 -23.29 -17.45 -42.40
N ALA A 1157 -22.26 -17.26 -41.56
CA ALA A 1157 -20.95 -16.64 -41.90
C ALA A 1157 -20.05 -16.65 -40.64
N GLY A 1158 -19.40 -17.79 -40.31
CA GLY A 1158 -17.94 -18.00 -40.55
C GLY A 1158 -17.09 -16.93 -39.86
N THR A 1159 -16.44 -17.13 -38.71
CA THR A 1159 -15.63 -18.27 -38.23
C THR A 1159 -15.46 -18.13 -36.71
N SER A 1160 -16.09 -19.00 -35.91
CA SER A 1160 -15.86 -19.09 -34.45
C SER A 1160 -15.73 -20.54 -34.01
N ALA A 1161 -14.75 -21.21 -34.62
CA ALA A 1161 -14.22 -22.50 -34.21
C ALA A 1161 -12.72 -22.53 -34.52
N VAL A 1162 -11.98 -21.58 -33.93
CA VAL A 1162 -10.50 -21.61 -33.79
C VAL A 1162 -10.04 -21.02 -32.44
N ALA A 1163 -10.91 -20.36 -31.66
CA ALA A 1163 -10.51 -19.66 -30.43
C ALA A 1163 -10.19 -20.58 -29.22
N SER A 1164 -10.33 -21.89 -29.33
CA SER A 1164 -9.93 -22.85 -28.29
C SER A 1164 -8.62 -23.60 -28.60
N SER A 1165 -7.91 -23.25 -29.69
CA SER A 1165 -6.56 -23.79 -29.96
C SER A 1165 -5.48 -22.73 -30.15
N MET A 1166 -5.75 -21.44 -29.85
CA MET A 1166 -4.76 -20.36 -29.95
C MET A 1166 -4.41 -19.72 -28.59
N VAL A 1167 -5.10 -20.13 -27.51
CA VAL A 1167 -4.72 -19.78 -26.13
C VAL A 1167 -3.57 -20.68 -25.64
N GLY A 1168 -3.48 -21.93 -26.13
CA GLY A 1168 -2.38 -22.85 -25.80
C GLY A 1168 -1.02 -22.42 -26.37
N ASP A 1169 -0.99 -21.78 -27.53
CA ASP A 1169 0.25 -21.28 -28.19
C ASP A 1169 0.67 -19.87 -27.74
N LEU A 1170 -0.18 -19.18 -26.97
CA LEU A 1170 0.16 -17.92 -26.31
C LEU A 1170 0.70 -18.15 -24.88
N VAL A 1171 0.34 -19.28 -24.27
CA VAL A 1171 0.83 -19.70 -22.93
C VAL A 1171 2.23 -20.32 -23.00
N THR A 1172 2.63 -20.94 -24.11
CA THR A 1172 4.01 -21.41 -24.34
C THR A 1172 4.99 -20.29 -24.69
N LYS A 1173 4.51 -19.08 -25.03
CA LYS A 1173 5.33 -17.87 -25.19
C LYS A 1173 5.37 -16.97 -23.95
N LEU A 1174 4.64 -17.33 -22.89
CA LEU A 1174 4.73 -16.69 -21.58
C LEU A 1174 5.88 -17.26 -20.72
N ASP A 1175 6.44 -18.42 -21.08
CA ASP A 1175 7.69 -18.97 -20.51
C ASP A 1175 8.96 -18.23 -20.97
N SER A 1176 8.85 -17.16 -21.78
CA SER A 1176 9.98 -16.37 -22.29
C SER A 1176 10.05 -14.94 -21.72
N LEU A 1177 9.22 -14.62 -20.72
CA LEU A 1177 9.30 -13.33 -20.01
C LEU A 1177 10.16 -13.38 -18.74
N ASP A 1178 10.53 -14.58 -18.27
CA ASP A 1178 11.48 -14.75 -17.16
C ASP A 1178 12.95 -14.67 -17.64
N ASP A 1179 13.26 -14.92 -18.92
CA ASP A 1179 14.59 -14.68 -19.51
C ASP A 1179 14.84 -13.18 -19.82
N PHE A 1180 13.83 -12.30 -19.70
CA PHE A 1180 13.98 -10.86 -20.01
C PHE A 1180 14.42 -10.02 -18.80
N PHE A 1181 14.27 -10.54 -17.57
CA PHE A 1181 14.65 -9.84 -16.34
C PHE A 1181 15.99 -10.26 -15.74
N ASP A 1182 16.64 -11.31 -16.26
CA ASP A 1182 17.96 -11.77 -15.80
C ASP A 1182 19.16 -11.13 -16.55
N ASP A 1183 18.94 -10.31 -17.59
CA ASP A 1183 20.01 -9.69 -18.39
C ASP A 1183 20.39 -8.25 -17.96
N LEU A 1184 19.97 -7.77 -16.78
CA LEU A 1184 20.33 -6.45 -16.25
C LEU A 1184 21.35 -6.43 -15.11
N GLU A 1185 21.98 -7.56 -14.76
CA GLU A 1185 23.10 -7.60 -13.81
C GLU A 1185 24.42 -8.12 -14.42
N GLN A 1186 24.84 -7.60 -15.57
CA GLN A 1186 26.24 -7.73 -16.00
C GLN A 1186 26.77 -6.46 -16.68
N SER A 1187 27.57 -5.68 -15.94
CA SER A 1187 28.64 -4.86 -16.53
C SER A 1187 29.98 -5.20 -15.84
N PRO A 1188 31.05 -5.57 -16.57
CA PRO A 1188 32.38 -5.81 -16.00
C PRO A 1188 33.14 -4.49 -15.74
N PRO A 1189 34.22 -4.51 -14.94
CA PRO A 1189 34.94 -3.30 -14.51
C PRO A 1189 36.00 -2.87 -15.53
N SER A 1190 36.25 -1.56 -15.62
CA SER A 1190 37.53 -1.03 -16.12
C SER A 1190 38.03 0.10 -15.23
N GLU A 1191 38.92 -0.27 -14.33
CA GLU A 1191 40.13 0.45 -13.87
C GLU A 1191 40.09 1.99 -13.78
N ALA A 1192 39.93 2.50 -12.55
CA ALA A 1192 40.89 3.37 -11.84
C ALA A 1192 40.31 3.80 -10.48
#